data_AF-A0ABD1W3R8-F1
#
_entry.id   AF-A0ABD1W3R8-F1
#
_cell.length_a   1.000
_cell.length_b   1.000
_cell.length_c   1.000
_cell.angle_alpha   90.00
_cell.angle_beta   90.00
_cell.angle_gamma   90.00
#
_symmetry.space_group_name_H-M   'P 1'
#
loop_
_entity.id
_entity.type
_entity.pdbx_description
1 polymer ?
#
loop_
_entity_poly.entity_id
_entity_poly.type
_entity_poly.pdbx_seq_one_letter_code
_entity_poly.pdbx_strand_id
1 'polypeptide(L)'
;MFPPELQSRAFRPHISSSVSAPSFPTTSYNGDQNPNPSPSSSSSSFYYGSTNSRRSSSIKNSRFSPSSFFHNARIAIALVPCAVFLLDLGGTPVVATLTVGLMIAYILDSINFNSGSFFAVWFALIFAQIAFFFSSSLSLTFNSISLALLAALTCALANFLIGVWVSLQFKWIQIEYPTIVIALERLLFASVPLIALTLFTWAVVSAVGMVNAAYYVMVFNCGFYWLYSIPRISSFKSKQDVSYHGGEVPDDNLILGQLESCVHTLNLLFFPLCFHIASHYSIIFSSATALCDLFLLFFIPFLFQLYASTRGALWWITKNEHQLHSIRIVNGAIAMVVRHYLLGAAAGAYALGMISDALSSLAFTALAVIVSAAGAIVVGFPILFLPLPSVAGFYLARFFTKKSLSSYFAFVVLGSLMVTWFVMHNYWDLNIWMAGMSLKSFCKLIVGSVVLAMAIPGLAVLPPKLHFLTEAGLIGHALLLCYVENQFFNYSNVYYHGMDDDVMYPSYMVALTTLVGLAVVRRLMVDNLIGPKAVWVLLCLYFSKLSMLFMPSKAVLWVSAALLLAVSPPLLLYKDKSRTASKMKPWQGYAHASVVAMSVWFCRETIFEALQWWNGRPPSDGLLLGSCILLMGLACIPIVALHFSHVMSAKRCLVLVLATGVLFILMQPPIPVSWTYHSDLIRFARQSADDISIYGFMASKPTWPSWLLIAVILLTLAAVTSIIPIKYIVELRTFYSIAMGVALGIYISAEYFLQAAILHTLIIVTMVCTSVFVVFTHLPSASSTKILPWVFALIVALFPVTYLLEGQVRINKSIVGEIGIGDLGEEDNKVATLLAVEGARTSLLGLYAAIFMLIALEIKFELASLMREKVVERGGLRHGQSGQNSSG
;
A
#
# COMPACT_ATOMS: atom_id res chain seq x y z
N MET A 1 28.11 8.05 -42.54
CA MET A 1 28.39 7.67 -41.14
C MET A 1 27.07 7.64 -40.41
N PHE A 2 26.51 6.45 -40.22
CA PHE A 2 25.26 6.21 -39.50
C PHE A 2 25.58 5.74 -38.06
N PRO A 3 24.76 6.10 -37.06
CA PRO A 3 24.99 5.79 -35.65
C PRO A 3 24.74 4.30 -35.29
N PRO A 4 25.36 3.79 -34.22
CA PRO A 4 25.39 2.37 -33.89
C PRO A 4 24.15 1.96 -33.08
N GLU A 5 22.99 1.81 -33.73
CA GLU A 5 21.76 1.30 -33.10
C GLU A 5 21.25 -0.02 -33.71
N LEU A 6 22.04 -0.68 -34.57
CA LEU A 6 21.66 -1.94 -35.22
C LEU A 6 22.66 -3.07 -34.97
N GLN A 7 22.89 -3.38 -33.69
CA GLN A 7 23.42 -4.70 -33.30
C GLN A 7 22.57 -5.31 -32.19
N SER A 8 21.78 -6.31 -32.57
CA SER A 8 21.05 -7.21 -31.66
C SER A 8 22.04 -8.05 -30.85
N ARG A 9 22.21 -7.76 -29.56
CA ARG A 9 22.89 -8.68 -28.64
C ARG A 9 21.91 -9.77 -28.20
N ALA A 10 22.27 -11.01 -28.49
CA ALA A 10 21.56 -12.21 -28.10
C ALA A 10 21.49 -12.35 -26.56
N PHE A 11 20.28 -12.58 -26.06
CA PHE A 11 19.99 -12.96 -24.68
C PHE A 11 20.55 -14.37 -24.42
N ARG A 12 21.38 -14.55 -23.39
CA ARG A 12 21.69 -15.88 -22.82
C ARG A 12 20.74 -16.15 -21.64
N PRO A 13 20.19 -17.37 -21.48
CA PRO A 13 19.41 -17.72 -20.30
C PRO A 13 20.34 -18.01 -19.10
N HIS A 14 19.98 -17.50 -17.92
CA HIS A 14 20.69 -17.77 -16.67
C HIS A 14 20.27 -19.12 -16.08
N ILE A 15 21.28 -19.93 -15.79
CA ILE A 15 21.22 -21.15 -14.98
C ILE A 15 20.95 -20.77 -13.51
N SER A 16 20.00 -21.46 -12.90
CA SER A 16 19.72 -21.42 -11.46
C SER A 16 20.88 -21.99 -10.64
N SER A 17 21.39 -21.23 -9.67
CA SER A 17 22.30 -21.74 -8.63
C SER A 17 21.65 -21.64 -7.25
N SER A 18 21.70 -22.77 -6.56
CA SER A 18 21.21 -23.09 -5.22
C SER A 18 21.60 -22.13 -4.10
N VAL A 19 20.71 -22.06 -3.12
CA VAL A 19 20.85 -21.42 -1.81
C VAL A 19 22.09 -21.91 -1.06
N SER A 20 22.98 -21.00 -0.71
CA SER A 20 24.00 -21.18 0.34
C SER A 20 24.17 -19.86 1.12
N ALA A 21 24.33 -20.00 2.44
CA ALA A 21 24.30 -18.95 3.46
C ALA A 21 25.45 -17.91 3.32
N PRO A 22 25.29 -16.67 3.84
CA PRO A 22 26.26 -15.61 3.63
C PRO A 22 27.46 -15.75 4.56
N SER A 23 28.66 -15.81 3.97
CA SER A 23 29.95 -15.57 4.62
C SER A 23 30.43 -14.15 4.31
N PHE A 24 30.84 -13.42 5.34
CA PHE A 24 31.36 -12.05 5.24
C PHE A 24 32.73 -12.01 4.52
N PRO A 25 32.99 -11.08 3.59
CA PRO A 25 34.28 -10.97 2.92
C PRO A 25 35.27 -10.11 3.71
N THR A 26 36.44 -10.70 3.97
CA THR A 26 37.69 -10.03 4.33
C THR A 26 38.34 -9.43 3.08
N THR A 27 38.59 -8.12 3.10
CA THR A 27 39.32 -7.41 2.04
C THR A 27 40.83 -7.72 2.09
N SER A 28 41.33 -8.45 1.09
CA SER A 28 42.75 -8.57 0.74
C SER A 28 43.12 -7.49 -0.28
N TYR A 29 44.05 -6.61 0.11
CA TYR A 29 44.76 -5.70 -0.79
C TYR A 29 45.86 -6.48 -1.51
N ASN A 30 45.91 -6.40 -2.84
CA ASN A 30 47.11 -6.76 -3.60
C ASN A 30 47.58 -5.54 -4.38
N GLY A 31 48.88 -5.26 -4.24
CA GLY A 31 49.53 -4.04 -4.71
C GLY A 31 50.02 -4.12 -6.15
N ASP A 32 50.47 -2.96 -6.62
CA ASP A 32 51.33 -2.84 -7.78
C ASP A 32 52.45 -1.81 -7.52
N GLN A 33 53.67 -2.30 -7.75
CA GLN A 33 54.82 -1.66 -8.40
C GLN A 33 55.59 -0.54 -7.67
N ASN A 34 56.78 -0.94 -7.23
CA ASN A 34 57.96 -0.10 -6.96
C ASN A 34 58.82 0.01 -8.23
N PRO A 35 59.70 1.03 -8.36
CA PRO A 35 61.13 0.68 -8.27
C PRO A 35 62.07 1.74 -7.65
N ASN A 36 63.14 1.20 -7.05
CA ASN A 36 64.52 1.71 -6.94
C ASN A 36 65.01 2.53 -5.71
N PRO A 37 66.32 2.42 -5.35
CA PRO A 37 66.72 1.96 -4.01
C PRO A 37 67.81 2.81 -3.31
N SER A 38 68.22 2.34 -2.11
CA SER A 38 69.54 2.50 -1.45
C SER A 38 69.62 3.51 -0.26
N PRO A 39 70.62 3.37 0.65
CA PRO A 39 70.37 2.97 2.04
C PRO A 39 71.14 3.83 3.08
N SER A 40 71.33 3.31 4.30
CA SER A 40 72.16 3.79 5.43
C SER A 40 71.37 4.59 6.48
N SER A 41 71.57 4.45 7.80
CA SER A 41 72.68 3.91 8.58
C SER A 41 72.24 3.67 10.03
N SER A 42 72.77 2.62 10.66
CA SER A 42 73.26 2.51 12.07
C SER A 42 72.33 2.96 13.22
N SER A 43 72.21 2.27 14.36
CA SER A 43 73.21 1.45 15.05
C SER A 43 72.54 0.72 16.23
N SER A 44 73.00 -0.50 16.42
CA SER A 44 72.75 -1.43 17.51
C SER A 44 73.53 -1.10 18.79
N SER A 45 72.94 -1.38 19.96
CA SER A 45 73.64 -1.88 21.17
C SER A 45 72.58 -2.41 22.16
N PHE A 46 72.28 -3.72 22.18
CA PHE A 46 72.86 -4.77 23.05
C PHE A 46 72.69 -4.51 24.56
N TYR A 47 71.87 -5.34 25.25
CA TYR A 47 72.34 -6.39 26.18
C TYR A 47 71.17 -7.20 26.80
N TYR A 48 71.25 -8.53 26.60
CA TYR A 48 70.84 -9.70 27.40
C TYR A 48 69.67 -9.68 28.41
N GLY A 49 68.86 -10.75 28.36
CA GLY A 49 68.32 -11.36 29.60
C GLY A 49 66.96 -12.05 29.50
N SER A 50 66.98 -13.32 29.08
CA SER A 50 66.05 -14.45 29.26
C SER A 50 64.78 -14.35 30.13
N THR A 51 63.81 -15.19 29.76
CA THR A 51 62.74 -15.88 30.55
C THR A 51 61.38 -15.22 30.78
N ASN A 52 60.38 -15.80 30.08
CA ASN A 52 59.04 -16.18 30.53
C ASN A 52 58.48 -15.53 31.81
N SER A 53 57.48 -14.66 31.64
CA SER A 53 56.32 -14.65 32.53
C SER A 53 55.08 -14.14 31.79
N ARG A 54 53.99 -14.87 32.02
CA ARG A 54 52.60 -14.58 31.66
C ARG A 54 52.29 -13.11 31.91
N ARG A 55 51.97 -12.33 30.86
CA ARG A 55 51.36 -11.01 31.04
C ARG A 55 49.87 -11.19 31.28
N SER A 56 49.54 -11.21 32.57
CA SER A 56 48.27 -10.78 33.11
C SER A 56 47.85 -9.44 32.50
N SER A 57 46.59 -9.38 32.08
CA SER A 57 45.88 -8.16 31.70
C SER A 57 45.92 -7.16 32.85
N SER A 58 46.72 -6.11 32.72
CA SER A 58 46.67 -4.99 33.67
C SER A 58 45.42 -4.16 33.42
N ILE A 59 44.40 -4.41 34.25
CA ILE A 59 43.38 -3.42 34.60
C ILE A 59 44.11 -2.24 35.24
N LYS A 60 44.53 -1.27 34.41
CA LYS A 60 44.95 0.06 34.90
C LYS A 60 43.81 1.03 34.65
N ASN A 61 43.01 1.17 35.70
CA ASN A 61 42.01 2.19 35.93
C ASN A 61 42.61 3.59 35.80
N SER A 62 42.11 4.39 34.86
CA SER A 62 42.20 5.86 34.90
C SER A 62 41.01 6.56 34.23
N ARG A 63 39.84 5.89 34.13
CA ARG A 63 38.63 6.45 33.48
C ARG A 63 37.62 7.07 34.44
N PHE A 64 37.76 6.87 35.74
CA PHE A 64 36.80 7.31 36.74
C PHE A 64 37.45 8.24 37.76
N SER A 65 36.83 9.39 38.03
CA SER A 65 37.24 10.32 39.07
C SER A 65 36.09 10.56 40.04
N PRO A 66 36.18 10.13 41.31
CA PRO A 66 35.16 10.44 42.30
C PRO A 66 35.16 11.95 42.54
N SER A 67 34.08 12.63 42.15
CA SER A 67 33.92 14.09 42.25
C SER A 67 32.48 14.43 42.65
N SER A 68 32.25 15.67 43.09
CA SER A 68 30.88 16.13 43.35
C SER A 68 30.07 16.14 42.05
N PHE A 69 28.80 15.74 42.13
CA PHE A 69 27.93 15.69 40.97
C PHE A 69 27.72 17.10 40.37
N PHE A 70 28.37 17.38 39.24
CA PHE A 70 28.42 18.73 38.64
C PHE A 70 27.03 19.23 38.19
N HIS A 71 26.15 18.30 37.79
CA HIS A 71 24.83 18.64 37.25
C HIS A 71 23.72 18.70 38.30
N ASN A 72 24.06 18.75 39.60
CA ASN A 72 23.10 18.71 40.70
C ASN A 72 22.01 19.78 40.61
N ALA A 73 22.40 21.03 40.30
CA ALA A 73 21.45 22.14 40.17
C ALA A 73 20.42 21.93 39.05
N ARG A 74 20.82 21.28 37.94
CA ARG A 74 19.93 21.02 36.81
C ARG A 74 18.90 19.96 37.16
N ILE A 75 19.33 18.88 37.80
CA ILE A 75 18.42 17.82 38.24
C ILE A 75 17.47 18.36 39.32
N ALA A 76 17.96 19.22 40.22
CA ALA A 76 17.13 19.86 41.24
C ALA A 76 16.01 20.74 40.64
N ILE A 77 16.31 21.54 39.61
CA ILE A 77 15.31 22.40 38.93
C ILE A 77 14.11 21.60 38.41
N ALA A 78 14.31 20.35 37.98
CA ALA A 78 13.22 19.49 37.52
C ALA A 78 12.61 18.63 38.64
N LEU A 79 13.42 17.96 39.45
CA LEU A 79 12.92 16.98 40.42
C LEU A 79 12.37 17.61 41.70
N VAL A 80 12.85 18.77 42.13
CA VAL A 80 12.32 19.42 43.36
C VAL A 80 10.86 19.85 43.18
N PRO A 81 10.47 20.54 42.09
CA PRO A 81 9.05 20.83 41.88
C PRO A 81 8.19 19.58 41.71
N CYS A 82 8.71 18.52 41.08
CA CYS A 82 8.02 17.22 41.02
C CYS A 82 7.81 16.62 42.42
N ALA A 83 8.81 16.68 43.29
CA ALA A 83 8.70 16.20 44.66
C ALA A 83 7.66 17.00 45.46
N VAL A 84 7.64 18.32 45.33
CA VAL A 84 6.65 19.19 45.98
C VAL A 84 5.23 18.84 45.50
N PHE A 85 5.05 18.64 44.19
CA PHE A 85 3.77 18.23 43.63
C PHE A 85 3.31 16.83 44.12
N LEU A 86 4.24 15.89 44.25
CA LEU A 86 3.94 14.56 44.81
C LEU A 86 3.56 14.62 46.30
N LEU A 87 4.18 15.50 47.07
CA LEU A 87 3.81 15.71 48.49
C LEU A 87 2.42 16.33 48.62
N ASP A 88 2.08 17.27 47.74
CA ASP A 88 0.74 17.89 47.70
C ASP A 88 -0.34 16.84 47.37
N LEU A 89 -0.11 16.00 46.35
CA LEU A 89 -1.01 14.90 45.98
C LEU A 89 -1.09 13.78 47.05
N GLY A 90 0.02 13.50 47.74
CA GLY A 90 0.14 12.41 48.71
C GLY A 90 -0.36 12.75 50.11
N GLY A 91 -0.44 14.03 50.44
CA GLY A 91 -0.95 14.52 51.73
C GLY A 91 -0.10 14.11 52.94
N THR A 92 -0.73 14.16 54.11
CA THR A 92 -0.08 13.92 55.41
C THR A 92 0.61 12.55 55.58
N PRO A 93 0.09 11.40 55.11
CA PRO A 93 0.76 10.12 55.34
C PRO A 93 2.06 9.97 54.54
N VAL A 94 2.15 10.56 53.34
CA VAL A 94 3.37 10.55 52.53
C VAL A 94 4.44 11.45 53.15
N VAL A 95 4.04 12.63 53.64
CA VAL A 95 4.96 13.53 54.38
C VAL A 95 5.46 12.86 55.66
N ALA A 96 4.57 12.26 56.45
CA ALA A 96 4.94 11.59 57.70
C ALA A 96 5.92 10.43 57.48
N THR A 97 5.66 9.57 56.51
CA THR A 97 6.54 8.43 56.18
C THR A 97 7.92 8.88 55.70
N LEU A 98 8.00 9.92 54.86
CA LEU A 98 9.29 10.49 54.42
C LEU A 98 10.05 11.14 55.56
N THR A 99 9.39 11.92 56.43
CA THR A 99 10.07 12.58 57.57
C THR A 99 10.69 11.57 58.52
N VAL A 100 9.95 10.53 58.93
CA VAL A 100 10.47 9.46 59.79
C VAL A 100 11.60 8.70 59.11
N GLY A 101 11.44 8.34 57.84
CA GLY A 101 12.47 7.64 57.07
C GLY A 101 13.77 8.44 56.91
N LEU A 102 13.66 9.74 56.66
CA LEU A 102 14.82 10.64 56.58
C LEU A 102 15.48 10.87 57.94
N MET A 103 14.72 10.92 59.05
CA MET A 103 15.28 10.95 60.41
C MET A 103 16.10 9.69 60.70
N ILE A 104 15.59 8.51 60.34
CA ILE A 104 16.32 7.24 60.50
C ILE A 104 17.59 7.24 59.65
N ALA A 105 17.50 7.66 58.38
CA ALA A 105 18.66 7.75 57.49
C ALA A 105 19.74 8.71 58.02
N TYR A 106 19.32 9.86 58.59
CA TYR A 106 20.22 10.83 59.21
C TYR A 106 20.92 10.28 60.45
N ILE A 107 20.20 9.56 61.33
CA ILE A 107 20.80 8.91 62.50
C ILE A 107 21.83 7.88 62.05
N LEU A 108 21.52 7.05 61.06
CA LEU A 108 22.45 6.03 60.54
C LEU A 108 23.69 6.64 59.86
N ASP A 109 23.51 7.75 59.14
CA ASP A 109 24.61 8.52 58.55
C ASP A 109 25.51 9.14 59.63
N SER A 110 24.92 9.66 60.71
CA SER A 110 25.67 10.23 61.83
C SER A 110 26.55 9.20 62.58
N ILE A 111 26.18 7.92 62.52
CA ILE A 111 26.95 6.79 63.07
C ILE A 111 28.00 6.27 62.04
N ASN A 112 28.13 6.92 60.87
CA ASN A 112 28.97 6.51 59.74
C ASN A 112 28.59 5.16 59.11
N PHE A 113 27.35 4.69 59.29
CA PHE A 113 26.87 3.46 58.66
C PHE A 113 26.27 3.74 57.27
N ASN A 114 27.16 4.03 56.31
CA ASN A 114 26.82 4.51 54.96
C ASN A 114 25.83 3.60 54.21
N SER A 115 26.01 2.27 54.29
CA SER A 115 25.11 1.32 53.62
C SER A 115 23.72 1.30 54.26
N GLY A 116 23.63 1.39 55.59
CA GLY A 116 22.34 1.49 56.29
C GLY A 116 21.61 2.78 55.99
N SER A 117 22.30 3.91 55.93
CA SER A 117 21.69 5.19 55.54
C SER A 117 21.14 5.15 54.11
N PHE A 118 21.89 4.57 53.17
CA PHE A 118 21.43 4.35 51.79
C PHE A 118 20.14 3.52 51.72
N PHE A 119 20.10 2.36 52.39
CA PHE A 119 18.91 1.51 52.40
C PHE A 119 17.73 2.17 53.12
N ALA A 120 17.98 2.94 54.18
CA ALA A 120 16.94 3.67 54.90
C ALA A 120 16.26 4.71 53.99
N VAL A 121 17.00 5.44 53.15
CA VAL A 121 16.42 6.36 52.16
C VAL A 121 15.55 5.60 51.14
N TRP A 122 16.04 4.49 50.58
CA TRP A 122 15.27 3.73 49.60
C TRP A 122 14.00 3.11 50.20
N PHE A 123 14.08 2.55 51.42
CA PHE A 123 12.90 2.07 52.12
C PHE A 123 11.92 3.20 52.42
N ALA A 124 12.40 4.39 52.81
CA ALA A 124 11.55 5.55 53.00
C ALA A 124 10.78 5.92 51.72
N LEU A 125 11.44 5.95 50.56
CA LEU A 125 10.80 6.22 49.27
C LEU A 125 9.78 5.13 48.89
N ILE A 126 10.09 3.85 49.14
CA ILE A 126 9.17 2.72 48.88
C ILE A 126 7.94 2.82 49.78
N PHE A 127 8.12 3.02 51.09
CA PHE A 127 7.01 3.17 52.02
C PHE A 127 6.18 4.44 51.74
N ALA A 128 6.82 5.52 51.33
CA ALA A 128 6.13 6.73 50.87
C ALA A 128 5.27 6.46 49.62
N GLN A 129 5.77 5.66 48.66
CA GLN A 129 4.98 5.26 47.49
C GLN A 129 3.80 4.36 47.87
N ILE A 130 3.97 3.43 48.81
CA ILE A 130 2.89 2.60 49.32
C ILE A 130 1.84 3.47 50.02
N ALA A 131 2.27 4.40 50.87
CA ALA A 131 1.39 5.37 51.52
C ALA A 131 0.64 6.24 50.48
N PHE A 132 1.31 6.66 49.41
CA PHE A 132 0.71 7.40 48.31
C PHE A 132 -0.39 6.59 47.61
N PHE A 133 -0.18 5.30 47.34
CA PHE A 133 -1.20 4.44 46.73
C PHE A 133 -2.48 4.32 47.58
N PHE A 134 -2.34 4.22 48.90
CA PHE A 134 -3.49 4.09 49.81
C PHE A 134 -4.14 5.42 50.19
N SER A 135 -3.38 6.52 50.16
CA SER A 135 -3.88 7.85 50.56
C SER A 135 -4.34 8.71 49.40
N SER A 136 -3.84 8.48 48.18
CA SER A 136 -4.16 9.37 47.06
C SER A 136 -5.60 9.14 46.56
N SER A 137 -6.33 10.22 46.32
CA SER A 137 -7.68 10.20 45.76
C SER A 137 -7.72 9.91 44.25
N LEU A 138 -6.61 9.45 43.65
CA LEU A 138 -6.45 9.28 42.20
C LEU A 138 -7.44 8.27 41.62
N SER A 139 -7.73 7.18 42.33
CA SER A 139 -8.71 6.16 41.93
C SER A 139 -10.16 6.66 41.97
N LEU A 140 -10.45 7.65 42.84
CA LEU A 140 -11.76 8.29 42.95
C LEU A 140 -11.92 9.46 41.95
N THR A 141 -10.82 10.12 41.61
CA THR A 141 -10.80 11.30 40.73
C THR A 141 -10.85 10.92 39.25
N PHE A 142 -10.24 9.80 38.85
CA PHE A 142 -10.29 9.33 37.48
C PHE A 142 -11.46 8.37 37.25
N ASN A 143 -12.25 8.62 36.20
CA ASN A 143 -13.36 7.74 35.79
C ASN A 143 -12.91 6.34 35.30
N SER A 144 -11.61 6.12 35.09
CA SER A 144 -11.07 4.84 34.64
C SER A 144 -9.88 4.37 35.48
N ILE A 145 -9.93 3.09 35.87
CA ILE A 145 -8.88 2.43 36.68
C ILE A 145 -7.55 2.41 35.93
N SER A 146 -7.57 2.24 34.60
CA SER A 146 -6.38 2.24 33.78
C SER A 146 -5.64 3.58 33.81
N LEU A 147 -6.37 4.70 33.81
CA LEU A 147 -5.77 6.03 33.89
C LEU A 147 -5.21 6.32 35.29
N ALA A 148 -5.91 5.87 36.34
CA ALA A 148 -5.41 5.96 37.71
C ALA A 148 -4.12 5.16 37.92
N LEU A 149 -4.02 3.95 37.37
CA LEU A 149 -2.80 3.14 37.40
C LEU A 149 -1.65 3.81 36.63
N LEU A 150 -1.93 4.38 35.46
CA LEU A 150 -0.92 5.08 34.67
C LEU A 150 -0.39 6.33 35.41
N ALA A 151 -1.29 7.13 35.99
CA ALA A 151 -0.93 8.30 36.80
C ALA A 151 -0.09 7.89 38.02
N ALA A 152 -0.50 6.85 38.75
CA ALA A 152 0.24 6.37 39.89
C ALA A 152 1.62 5.79 39.51
N LEU A 153 1.73 5.16 38.35
CA LEU A 153 3.00 4.70 37.78
C LEU A 153 3.91 5.87 37.40
N THR A 154 3.39 6.96 36.83
CA THR A 154 4.20 8.16 36.57
C THR A 154 4.72 8.81 37.86
N CYS A 155 3.92 8.83 38.93
CA CYS A 155 4.35 9.26 40.25
C CYS A 155 5.43 8.34 40.84
N ALA A 156 5.26 7.02 40.71
CA ALA A 156 6.25 6.04 41.15
C ALA A 156 7.59 6.18 40.42
N LEU A 157 7.56 6.44 39.10
CA LEU A 157 8.76 6.70 38.31
C LEU A 157 9.47 7.98 38.75
N ALA A 158 8.73 9.07 39.03
CA ALA A 158 9.32 10.30 39.55
C ALA A 158 9.97 10.07 40.92
N ASN A 159 9.31 9.34 41.81
CA ASN A 159 9.85 8.97 43.12
C ASN A 159 11.10 8.08 43.01
N PHE A 160 11.11 7.15 42.06
CA PHE A 160 12.29 6.34 41.74
C PHE A 160 13.46 7.20 41.24
N LEU A 161 13.22 8.18 40.36
CA LEU A 161 14.27 9.09 39.88
C LEU A 161 14.82 9.99 40.98
N ILE A 162 13.99 10.41 41.95
CA ILE A 162 14.46 11.08 43.17
C ILE A 162 15.41 10.15 43.96
N GLY A 163 15.07 8.87 44.10
CA GLY A 163 15.94 7.86 44.71
C GLY A 163 17.27 7.68 43.97
N VAL A 164 17.25 7.65 42.64
CA VAL A 164 18.48 7.60 41.82
C VAL A 164 19.32 8.87 42.03
N TRP A 165 18.70 10.04 42.07
CA TRP A 165 19.39 11.31 42.30
C TRP A 165 20.05 11.38 43.68
N VAL A 166 19.38 10.89 44.73
CA VAL A 166 19.95 10.79 46.09
C VAL A 166 21.07 9.74 46.13
N SER A 167 20.93 8.62 45.42
CA SER A 167 21.96 7.57 45.35
C SER A 167 23.31 8.11 44.85
N LEU A 168 23.30 9.03 43.88
CA LEU A 168 24.52 9.67 43.37
C LEU A 168 25.23 10.56 44.39
N GLN A 169 24.59 10.95 45.50
CA GLN A 169 25.21 11.78 46.54
C GLN A 169 26.11 10.97 47.49
N PHE A 170 25.92 9.65 47.57
CA PHE A 170 26.73 8.80 48.45
C PHE A 170 28.12 8.55 47.85
N LYS A 171 29.18 9.05 48.50
CA LYS A 171 30.56 8.81 48.03
C LYS A 171 30.96 7.34 48.04
N TRP A 172 30.41 6.56 48.97
CA TRP A 172 30.65 5.12 49.04
C TRP A 172 30.26 4.38 47.75
N ILE A 173 29.08 4.67 47.17
CA ILE A 173 28.64 4.02 45.92
C ILE A 173 29.49 4.43 44.72
N GLN A 174 30.01 5.67 44.72
CA GLN A 174 30.90 6.17 43.68
C GLN A 174 32.24 5.42 43.65
N ILE A 175 32.79 5.08 44.82
CA ILE A 175 34.09 4.40 44.93
C ILE A 175 33.93 2.91 44.64
N GLU A 176 32.91 2.26 45.21
CA GLU A 176 32.72 0.81 45.12
C GLU A 176 32.17 0.38 43.75
N TYR A 177 31.27 1.17 43.15
CA TYR A 177 30.55 0.82 41.92
C TYR A 177 30.57 1.93 40.86
N PRO A 178 31.75 2.26 40.28
CA PRO A 178 31.92 3.38 39.37
C PRO A 178 31.11 3.26 38.06
N THR A 179 30.93 2.04 37.55
CA THR A 179 30.13 1.77 36.34
C THR A 179 28.64 2.03 36.55
N ILE A 180 28.12 1.69 37.73
CA ILE A 180 26.73 1.93 38.11
C ILE A 180 26.48 3.43 38.20
N VAL A 181 27.39 4.20 38.79
CA VAL A 181 27.25 5.66 38.91
C VAL A 181 27.15 6.37 37.56
N ILE A 182 27.96 5.98 36.56
CA ILE A 182 27.86 6.51 35.20
C ILE A 182 26.53 6.13 34.55
N ALA A 183 26.05 4.89 34.78
CA ALA A 183 24.75 4.45 34.28
C ALA A 183 23.58 5.21 34.92
N LEU A 184 23.64 5.48 36.23
CA LEU A 184 22.64 6.28 36.96
C LEU A 184 22.63 7.75 36.50
N GLU A 185 23.79 8.35 36.22
CA GLU A 185 23.88 9.70 35.62
C GLU A 185 23.21 9.74 34.23
N ARG A 186 23.51 8.77 33.36
CA ARG A 186 22.88 8.64 32.04
C ARG A 186 21.37 8.41 32.16
N LEU A 187 20.93 7.56 33.08
CA LEU A 187 19.52 7.27 33.34
C LEU A 187 18.76 8.54 33.74
N LEU A 188 19.31 9.35 34.66
CA LEU A 188 18.69 10.63 35.05
C LEU A 188 18.54 11.56 33.85
N PHE A 189 19.61 11.78 33.08
CA PHE A 189 19.57 12.67 31.93
C PHE A 189 18.60 12.21 30.83
N ALA A 190 18.43 10.89 30.65
CA ALA A 190 17.53 10.33 29.65
C ALA A 190 16.04 10.34 30.08
N SER A 191 15.75 10.19 31.37
CA SER A 191 14.37 9.97 31.86
C SER A 191 13.73 11.19 32.52
N VAL A 192 14.50 12.02 33.23
CA VAL A 192 14.01 13.24 33.88
C VAL A 192 13.27 14.19 32.93
N PRO A 193 13.75 14.52 31.70
CA PRO A 193 13.02 15.43 30.82
C PRO A 193 11.64 14.91 30.41
N LEU A 194 11.43 13.59 30.36
CA LEU A 194 10.15 12.98 30.00
C LEU A 194 9.17 12.99 31.20
N ILE A 195 9.65 12.58 32.38
CA ILE A 195 8.81 12.48 33.59
C ILE A 195 8.52 13.86 34.19
N ALA A 196 9.50 14.78 34.19
CA ALA A 196 9.27 16.14 34.66
C ALA A 196 8.31 16.90 33.74
N LEU A 197 8.39 16.70 32.41
CA LEU A 197 7.46 17.29 31.46
C LEU A 197 6.01 16.93 31.76
N THR A 198 5.73 15.65 32.05
CA THR A 198 4.37 15.19 32.34
C THR A 198 3.86 15.75 33.66
N LEU A 199 4.66 15.72 34.73
CA LEU A 199 4.25 16.26 36.04
C LEU A 199 4.07 17.78 36.05
N PHE A 200 4.97 18.53 35.40
CA PHE A 200 4.82 19.99 35.27
C PHE A 200 3.57 20.36 34.49
N THR A 201 3.30 19.64 33.39
CA THR A 201 2.08 19.85 32.62
C THR A 201 0.85 19.54 33.47
N TRP A 202 0.85 18.43 34.20
CA TRP A 202 -0.26 18.07 35.07
C TRP A 202 -0.53 19.14 36.12
N ALA A 203 0.51 19.62 36.81
CA ALA A 203 0.39 20.67 37.82
C ALA A 203 -0.11 22.00 37.26
N VAL A 204 0.31 22.40 36.06
CA VAL A 204 -0.16 23.64 35.44
C VAL A 204 -1.58 23.51 34.89
N VAL A 205 -1.91 22.38 34.28
CA VAL A 205 -3.26 22.13 33.75
C VAL A 205 -4.29 22.04 34.87
N SER A 206 -3.93 21.50 36.04
CA SER A 206 -4.83 21.52 37.21
C SER A 206 -5.09 22.93 37.74
N ALA A 207 -4.13 23.85 37.60
CA ALA A 207 -4.28 25.23 38.07
C ALA A 207 -4.95 26.17 37.03
N VAL A 208 -4.61 26.04 35.75
CA VAL A 208 -4.97 27.01 34.68
C VAL A 208 -6.04 26.45 33.72
N GLY A 209 -6.25 25.14 33.70
CA GLY A 209 -7.22 24.46 32.84
C GLY A 209 -6.67 23.92 31.52
N MET A 210 -7.51 23.15 30.80
CA MET A 210 -7.09 22.33 29.65
C MET A 210 -6.97 23.10 28.33
N VAL A 211 -7.55 24.29 28.21
CA VAL A 211 -7.73 25.01 26.92
C VAL A 211 -6.41 25.23 26.16
N ASN A 212 -5.35 25.63 26.87
CA ASN A 212 -4.04 25.91 26.27
C ASN A 212 -2.97 24.87 26.64
N ALA A 213 -3.39 23.67 27.07
CA ALA A 213 -2.50 22.68 27.66
C ALA A 213 -1.34 22.25 26.73
N ALA A 214 -1.60 22.12 25.42
CA ALA A 214 -0.57 21.76 24.44
C ALA A 214 0.56 22.79 24.32
N TYR A 215 0.25 24.08 24.52
CA TYR A 215 1.26 25.15 24.52
C TYR A 215 2.11 25.13 25.80
N TYR A 216 1.54 24.80 26.95
CA TYR A 216 2.32 24.60 28.18
C TYR A 216 3.28 23.42 28.06
N VAL A 217 2.80 22.29 27.52
CA VAL A 217 3.65 21.13 27.19
C VAL A 217 4.81 21.54 26.28
N MET A 218 4.53 22.30 25.22
CA MET A 218 5.54 22.77 24.29
C MET A 218 6.64 23.58 24.98
N VAL A 219 6.27 24.55 25.83
CA VAL A 219 7.23 25.42 26.53
C VAL A 219 8.10 24.61 27.50
N PHE A 220 7.50 23.73 28.30
CA PHE A 220 8.25 22.87 29.22
C PHE A 220 9.17 21.90 28.47
N ASN A 221 8.70 21.34 27.35
CA ASN A 221 9.48 20.44 26.52
C ASN A 221 10.70 21.15 25.91
N CYS A 222 10.54 22.38 25.40
CA CYS A 222 11.68 23.21 24.96
C CYS A 222 12.67 23.50 26.10
N GLY A 223 12.16 23.85 27.29
CA GLY A 223 12.98 24.12 28.46
C GLY A 223 13.80 22.91 28.92
N PHE A 224 13.16 21.75 29.07
CA PHE A 224 13.83 20.52 29.46
C PHE A 224 14.78 20.00 28.37
N TYR A 225 14.41 20.12 27.09
CA TYR A 225 15.30 19.78 25.99
C TYR A 225 16.60 20.61 26.04
N TRP A 226 16.51 21.92 26.33
CA TRP A 226 17.69 22.77 26.49
C TRP A 226 18.59 22.36 27.65
N LEU A 227 17.96 21.99 28.78
CA LEU A 227 18.68 21.65 30.00
C LEU A 227 19.41 20.31 29.89
N TYR A 228 18.80 19.31 29.24
CA TYR A 228 19.27 17.92 29.26
C TYR A 228 19.80 17.38 27.93
N SER A 229 19.24 17.77 26.78
CA SER A 229 19.53 17.12 25.48
C SER A 229 20.75 17.66 24.74
N ILE A 230 21.28 18.83 25.13
CA ILE A 230 22.52 19.38 24.57
C ILE A 230 23.69 18.48 25.00
N PRO A 231 24.67 18.14 24.13
CA PRO A 231 25.78 17.27 24.49
C PRO A 231 26.55 17.83 25.70
N ARG A 232 26.66 17.02 26.76
CA ARG A 232 27.35 17.35 28.02
C ARG A 232 28.31 16.24 28.40
N ILE A 233 29.41 16.65 29.01
CA ILE A 233 30.45 15.77 29.56
C ILE A 233 29.95 15.18 30.89
N SER A 234 30.20 13.90 31.12
CA SER A 234 29.89 13.19 32.37
C SER A 234 30.66 13.74 33.56
N SER A 235 30.02 13.79 34.73
CA SER A 235 30.63 14.29 35.98
C SER A 235 31.69 13.33 36.54
N PHE A 236 31.61 12.05 36.19
CA PHE A 236 32.41 10.98 36.82
C PHE A 236 33.46 10.37 35.89
N LYS A 237 33.49 10.77 34.61
CA LYS A 237 34.54 10.37 33.66
C LYS A 237 35.75 11.28 33.80
N SER A 238 36.93 10.67 33.90
CA SER A 238 38.22 11.37 33.97
C SER A 238 38.39 12.32 32.79
N LYS A 239 38.66 13.61 33.08
CA LYS A 239 39.18 14.54 32.07
C LYS A 239 40.60 14.10 31.74
N GLN A 240 40.79 13.50 30.57
CA GLN A 240 42.14 13.32 30.05
C GLN A 240 42.70 14.71 29.74
N ASP A 241 43.60 15.22 30.60
CA ASP A 241 44.42 16.41 30.37
C ASP A 241 45.47 16.14 29.28
N VAL A 242 45.02 15.72 28.09
CA VAL A 242 45.82 15.84 26.88
C VAL A 242 45.30 17.09 26.20
N SER A 243 46.09 18.16 26.27
CA SER A 243 45.90 19.39 25.51
C SER A 243 45.38 19.06 24.11
N TYR A 244 44.08 19.31 23.88
CA TYR A 244 43.39 19.01 22.63
C TYR A 244 43.98 19.88 21.52
N HIS A 245 45.05 19.41 20.89
CA HIS A 245 45.54 19.96 19.64
C HIS A 245 44.60 19.48 18.54
N GLY A 246 43.45 20.15 18.38
CA GLY A 246 42.51 19.88 17.28
C GLY A 246 41.03 19.68 17.64
N GLY A 247 40.59 19.92 18.88
CA GLY A 247 39.22 20.38 19.14
C GLY A 247 38.01 19.43 19.01
N GLU A 248 38.12 18.11 19.20
CA GLU A 248 36.93 17.24 19.34
C GLU A 248 36.96 16.39 20.61
N VAL A 249 35.88 16.46 21.40
CA VAL A 249 35.66 15.62 22.59
C VAL A 249 35.19 14.24 22.12
N PRO A 250 35.81 13.12 22.55
CA PRO A 250 35.37 11.79 22.14
C PRO A 250 33.95 11.49 22.62
N ASP A 251 33.13 10.88 21.74
CA ASP A 251 31.71 10.57 21.97
C ASP A 251 31.49 9.77 23.27
N ASP A 252 32.46 8.93 23.64
CA ASP A 252 32.46 8.13 24.86
C ASP A 252 32.46 8.97 26.14
N ASN A 253 32.73 10.28 26.09
CA ASN A 253 32.72 11.16 27.27
C ASN A 253 31.39 11.87 27.49
N LEU A 254 30.45 11.78 26.54
CA LEU A 254 29.13 12.37 26.64
C LEU A 254 28.20 11.54 27.55
N ILE A 255 27.25 12.21 28.21
CA ILE A 255 26.26 11.55 29.09
C ILE A 255 25.21 10.81 28.26
N LEU A 256 24.69 11.46 27.21
CA LEU A 256 23.66 10.91 26.33
C LEU A 256 24.29 10.30 25.09
N GLY A 257 23.74 9.16 24.64
CA GLY A 257 24.09 8.55 23.36
C GLY A 257 23.22 9.07 22.22
N GLN A 258 23.41 8.47 21.04
CA GLN A 258 22.65 8.81 19.83
C GLN A 258 21.16 8.45 19.99
N LEU A 259 20.85 7.30 20.62
CA LEU A 259 19.48 6.84 20.80
C LEU A 259 18.69 7.78 21.70
N GLU A 260 19.21 8.15 22.86
CA GLU A 260 18.50 9.06 23.78
C GLU A 260 18.33 10.44 23.18
N SER A 261 19.36 10.93 22.47
CA SER A 261 19.29 12.22 21.76
C SER A 261 18.19 12.19 20.68
N CYS A 262 18.08 11.09 19.93
CA CYS A 262 17.00 10.89 18.96
C CYS A 262 15.63 10.89 19.65
N VAL A 263 15.45 10.12 20.73
CA VAL A 263 14.19 10.07 21.49
C VAL A 263 13.80 11.45 22.02
N HIS A 264 14.74 12.22 22.55
CA HIS A 264 14.47 13.57 23.02
C HIS A 264 14.07 14.51 21.88
N THR A 265 14.69 14.39 20.70
CA THR A 265 14.30 15.21 19.53
C THR A 265 12.91 14.84 19.00
N LEU A 266 12.57 13.55 18.96
CA LEU A 266 11.23 13.10 18.57
C LEU A 266 10.19 13.58 19.59
N ASN A 267 10.51 13.50 20.88
CA ASN A 267 9.65 14.04 21.93
C ASN A 267 9.45 15.56 21.78
N LEU A 268 10.51 16.31 21.49
CA LEU A 268 10.44 17.76 21.27
C LEU A 268 9.48 18.12 20.13
N LEU A 269 9.57 17.42 18.99
CA LEU A 269 8.85 17.75 17.77
C LEU A 269 7.39 17.26 17.77
N PHE A 270 7.14 16.04 18.26
CA PHE A 270 5.85 15.38 18.06
C PHE A 270 4.98 15.33 19.30
N PHE A 271 5.54 15.33 20.51
CA PHE A 271 4.74 15.14 21.73
C PHE A 271 3.69 16.26 21.95
N PRO A 272 4.01 17.57 21.81
CA PRO A 272 3.01 18.63 21.94
C PRO A 272 1.91 18.54 20.88
N LEU A 273 2.27 18.17 19.64
CA LEU A 273 1.34 18.00 18.53
C LEU A 273 0.39 16.82 18.76
N CYS A 274 0.92 15.65 19.11
CA CYS A 274 0.11 14.47 19.42
C CYS A 274 -0.82 14.73 20.61
N PHE A 275 -0.35 15.45 21.62
CA PHE A 275 -1.16 15.82 22.78
C PHE A 275 -2.33 16.75 22.39
N HIS A 276 -2.11 17.72 21.50
CA HIS A 276 -3.19 18.58 20.98
C HIS A 276 -4.19 17.79 20.14
N ILE A 277 -3.70 16.89 19.28
CA ILE A 277 -4.58 16.01 18.48
C ILE A 277 -5.44 15.15 19.40
N ALA A 278 -4.86 14.53 20.42
CA ALA A 278 -5.57 13.66 21.35
C ALA A 278 -6.60 14.42 22.20
N SER A 279 -6.27 15.62 22.67
CA SER A 279 -7.16 16.44 23.51
C SER A 279 -8.30 17.10 22.73
N HIS A 280 -8.06 17.52 21.48
CA HIS A 280 -9.02 18.28 20.68
C HIS A 280 -9.51 17.55 19.42
N TYR A 281 -9.45 16.21 19.38
CA TYR A 281 -9.71 15.39 18.18
C TYR A 281 -11.02 15.70 17.45
N SER A 282 -12.07 16.09 18.18
CA SER A 282 -13.38 16.42 17.62
C SER A 282 -13.42 17.77 16.89
N ILE A 283 -12.47 18.66 17.15
CA ILE A 283 -12.45 20.06 16.70
C ILE A 283 -11.34 20.30 15.64
N ILE A 284 -10.39 19.37 15.48
CA ILE A 284 -9.21 19.53 14.60
C ILE A 284 -9.54 19.98 13.18
N PHE A 285 -10.57 19.41 12.56
CA PHE A 285 -10.96 19.72 11.17
C PHE A 285 -12.19 20.64 11.07
N SER A 286 -12.65 21.18 12.21
CA SER A 286 -13.83 22.05 12.25
C SER A 286 -13.53 23.46 11.71
N SER A 287 -12.30 23.94 11.89
CA SER A 287 -11.90 25.30 11.56
C SER A 287 -10.45 25.35 11.06
N ALA A 288 -10.16 26.32 10.21
CA ALA A 288 -8.80 26.55 9.73
C ALA A 288 -7.85 27.05 10.85
N THR A 289 -8.39 27.63 11.94
CA THR A 289 -7.62 28.00 13.13
C THR A 289 -7.07 26.77 13.87
N ALA A 290 -7.88 25.71 14.02
CA ALA A 290 -7.44 24.46 14.65
C ALA A 290 -6.33 23.76 13.85
N LEU A 291 -6.37 23.85 12.52
CA LEU A 291 -5.26 23.39 11.67
C LEU A 291 -4.00 24.23 11.89
N CYS A 292 -4.15 25.54 12.10
CA CYS A 292 -3.00 26.41 12.37
C CYS A 292 -2.35 26.11 13.72
N ASP A 293 -3.13 25.78 14.75
CA ASP A 293 -2.57 25.38 16.05
C ASP A 293 -1.67 24.13 15.92
N LEU A 294 -2.07 23.13 15.12
CA LEU A 294 -1.25 21.94 14.88
C LEU A 294 0.12 22.28 14.27
N PHE A 295 0.14 23.10 13.23
CA PHE A 295 1.38 23.45 12.57
C PHE A 295 2.25 24.38 13.46
N LEU A 296 1.66 25.28 14.25
CA LEU A 296 2.41 26.09 15.22
C LEU A 296 3.11 25.20 16.25
N LEU A 297 2.40 24.21 16.78
CA LEU A 297 2.92 23.25 17.75
C LEU A 297 4.05 22.36 17.20
N PHE A 298 4.19 22.23 15.88
CA PHE A 298 5.32 21.56 15.25
C PHE A 298 6.47 22.50 14.88
N PHE A 299 6.18 23.61 14.20
CA PHE A 299 7.21 24.52 13.68
C PHE A 299 7.87 25.38 14.75
N ILE A 300 7.24 25.59 15.92
CA ILE A 300 7.88 26.27 17.05
C ILE A 300 9.00 25.41 17.64
N PRO A 301 8.74 24.16 18.09
CA PRO A 301 9.79 23.24 18.54
C PRO A 301 10.85 22.96 17.47
N PHE A 302 10.46 22.87 16.20
CA PHE A 302 11.41 22.64 15.11
C PHE A 302 12.40 23.79 14.94
N LEU A 303 11.94 25.04 14.94
CA LEU A 303 12.85 26.20 14.87
C LEU A 303 13.69 26.33 16.15
N PHE A 304 13.11 26.00 17.31
CA PHE A 304 13.87 25.91 18.54
C PHE A 304 14.97 24.84 18.47
N GLN A 305 14.71 23.68 17.86
CA GLN A 305 15.70 22.63 17.65
C GLN A 305 16.83 23.09 16.73
N LEU A 306 16.51 23.82 15.67
CA LEU A 306 17.52 24.42 14.78
C LEU A 306 18.36 25.47 15.51
N TYR A 307 17.75 26.27 16.38
CA TYR A 307 18.50 27.18 17.23
C TYR A 307 19.40 26.42 18.23
N ALA A 308 18.87 25.41 18.92
CA ALA A 308 19.62 24.57 19.84
C ALA A 308 20.77 23.81 19.14
N SER A 309 20.62 23.53 17.84
CA SER A 309 21.68 22.92 17.06
C SER A 309 22.95 23.76 17.01
N THR A 310 22.87 25.10 17.12
CA THR A 310 24.06 25.99 17.23
C THR A 310 24.95 25.65 18.42
N ARG A 311 24.39 25.01 19.45
CA ARG A 311 25.11 24.51 20.63
C ARG A 311 25.34 23.00 20.60
N GLY A 312 25.23 22.36 19.43
CA GLY A 312 25.51 20.94 19.24
C GLY A 312 24.32 20.00 19.45
N ALA A 313 23.07 20.46 19.52
CA ALA A 313 21.91 19.57 19.75
C ALA A 313 21.67 18.48 18.68
N LEU A 314 22.24 18.64 17.47
CA LEU A 314 22.13 17.70 16.35
C LEU A 314 23.44 16.91 16.11
N TRP A 315 24.34 16.86 17.10
CA TRP A 315 25.65 16.20 17.01
C TRP A 315 25.58 14.72 16.60
N TRP A 316 24.46 14.05 16.90
CA TRP A 316 24.23 12.64 16.62
C TRP A 316 23.82 12.36 15.16
N ILE A 317 23.47 13.39 14.37
CA ILE A 317 23.05 13.23 12.96
C ILE A 317 24.24 13.31 12.01
N THR A 318 25.04 14.36 12.13
CA THR A 318 26.25 14.54 11.32
C THR A 318 27.27 15.34 12.11
N LYS A 319 28.54 14.91 12.02
CA LYS A 319 29.68 15.63 12.61
C LYS A 319 30.23 16.72 11.68
N ASN A 320 29.85 16.70 10.40
CA ASN A 320 30.32 17.67 9.42
C ASN A 320 29.67 19.04 9.63
N GLU A 321 30.44 20.04 10.06
CA GLU A 321 29.93 21.40 10.31
C GLU A 321 29.28 22.03 9.08
N HIS A 322 29.83 21.80 7.88
CA HIS A 322 29.27 22.31 6.62
C HIS A 322 27.90 21.70 6.29
N GLN A 323 27.74 20.38 6.47
CA GLN A 323 26.45 19.72 6.27
C GLN A 323 25.43 20.19 7.30
N LEU A 324 25.85 20.34 8.56
CA LEU A 324 25.00 20.83 9.63
C LEU A 324 24.55 22.28 9.39
N HIS A 325 25.43 23.14 8.88
CA HIS A 325 25.12 24.51 8.51
C HIS A 325 24.11 24.57 7.34
N SER A 326 24.31 23.74 6.32
CA SER A 326 23.35 23.61 5.21
C SER A 326 21.98 23.15 5.69
N ILE A 327 21.92 22.11 6.53
CA ILE A 327 20.69 21.62 7.16
C ILE A 327 20.00 22.73 7.95
N ARG A 328 20.74 23.51 8.74
CA ARG A 328 20.18 24.64 9.52
C ARG A 328 19.56 25.71 8.64
N ILE A 329 20.27 26.14 7.59
CA ILE A 329 19.79 27.20 6.71
C ILE A 329 18.57 26.74 5.93
N VAL A 330 18.64 25.58 5.28
CA VAL A 330 17.55 25.05 4.44
C VAL A 330 16.31 24.75 5.27
N ASN A 331 16.45 24.02 6.38
CA ASN A 331 15.30 23.68 7.22
C ASN A 331 14.77 24.90 7.99
N GLY A 332 15.64 25.81 8.41
CA GLY A 332 15.26 27.04 9.08
C GLY A 332 14.47 27.97 8.18
N ALA A 333 14.93 28.11 6.93
CA ALA A 333 14.23 28.82 5.88
C ALA A 333 12.83 28.23 5.60
N ILE A 334 12.75 26.91 5.37
CA ILE A 334 11.48 26.22 5.12
C ILE A 334 10.53 26.39 6.30
N ALA A 335 11.00 26.18 7.52
CA ALA A 335 10.17 26.30 8.71
C ALA A 335 9.70 27.73 8.98
N MET A 336 10.54 28.74 8.69
CA MET A 336 10.15 30.14 8.77
C MET A 336 9.07 30.48 7.74
N VAL A 337 9.25 30.06 6.48
CA VAL A 337 8.27 30.26 5.41
C VAL A 337 6.94 29.60 5.75
N VAL A 338 6.93 28.34 6.16
CA VAL A 338 5.69 27.61 6.48
C VAL A 338 5.01 28.19 7.72
N ARG A 339 5.75 28.48 8.79
CA ARG A 339 5.19 29.13 10.00
C ARG A 339 4.50 30.45 9.64
N HIS A 340 5.14 31.27 8.83
CA HIS A 340 4.59 32.58 8.48
C HIS A 340 3.43 32.50 7.49
N TYR A 341 3.44 31.57 6.53
CA TYR A 341 2.30 31.31 5.62
C TYR A 341 1.06 30.89 6.41
N LEU A 342 1.28 30.11 7.47
CA LEU A 342 0.25 29.59 8.33
C LEU A 342 -0.26 30.60 9.35
N LEU A 343 0.60 31.45 9.93
CA LEU A 343 0.16 32.59 10.73
C LEU A 343 -0.72 33.53 9.88
N GLY A 344 -0.38 33.65 8.59
CA GLY A 344 -1.25 34.30 7.61
C GLY A 344 -2.58 33.57 7.41
N ALA A 345 -2.56 32.25 7.25
CA ALA A 345 -3.78 31.44 7.12
C ALA A 345 -4.66 31.47 8.37
N ALA A 346 -4.09 31.54 9.57
CA ALA A 346 -4.78 31.70 10.85
C ALA A 346 -5.48 33.06 10.95
N ALA A 347 -4.80 34.13 10.54
CA ALA A 347 -5.40 35.45 10.41
C ALA A 347 -6.52 35.47 9.34
N GLY A 348 -6.37 34.71 8.25
CA GLY A 348 -7.40 34.52 7.22
C GLY A 348 -8.58 33.64 7.67
N ALA A 349 -8.35 32.68 8.56
CA ALA A 349 -9.38 31.84 9.17
C ALA A 349 -10.20 32.61 10.22
N TYR A 350 -9.55 33.48 10.98
CA TYR A 350 -10.23 34.49 11.82
C TYR A 350 -11.12 35.42 10.95
N ALA A 351 -10.69 35.69 9.71
CA ALA A 351 -11.41 36.53 8.74
C ALA A 351 -12.61 35.85 8.04
N LEU A 352 -12.89 34.57 8.30
CA LEU A 352 -14.12 33.92 7.81
C LEU A 352 -15.35 34.19 8.71
N GLY A 353 -15.25 35.05 9.74
CA GLY A 353 -16.46 35.48 10.44
C GLY A 353 -16.37 36.51 11.58
N MET A 354 -15.20 36.96 12.07
CA MET A 354 -15.15 37.88 13.22
C MET A 354 -13.91 38.78 13.20
N ILE A 355 -13.99 39.97 12.60
CA ILE A 355 -13.31 41.25 13.00
C ILE A 355 -13.14 42.18 11.78
N SER A 356 -13.63 43.39 11.99
CA SER A 356 -13.73 44.56 11.12
C SER A 356 -12.50 45.48 11.13
N ASP A 357 -11.35 45.03 11.65
CA ASP A 357 -10.29 45.95 12.06
C ASP A 357 -9.15 46.05 11.05
N ALA A 358 -8.77 47.29 10.72
CA ALA A 358 -7.73 47.61 9.75
C ALA A 358 -6.33 47.07 10.14
N LEU A 359 -6.07 46.89 11.44
CA LEU A 359 -4.75 46.55 11.98
C LEU A 359 -4.35 45.08 11.74
N SER A 360 -5.31 44.16 11.81
CA SER A 360 -5.09 42.73 11.49
C SER A 360 -4.92 42.51 9.98
N SER A 361 -5.65 43.27 9.16
CA SER A 361 -5.50 43.25 7.70
C SER A 361 -4.11 43.76 7.27
N LEU A 362 -3.60 44.81 7.93
CA LEU A 362 -2.27 45.35 7.69
C LEU A 362 -1.18 44.35 8.09
N ALA A 363 -1.30 43.73 9.27
CA ALA A 363 -0.37 42.71 9.73
C ALA A 363 -0.32 41.49 8.80
N PHE A 364 -1.48 41.03 8.32
CA PHE A 364 -1.57 39.93 7.35
C PHE A 364 -0.90 40.28 6.02
N THR A 365 -1.13 41.50 5.49
CA THR A 365 -0.47 41.94 4.26
C THR A 365 1.04 42.08 4.40
N ALA A 366 1.53 42.65 5.51
CA ALA A 366 2.96 42.78 5.77
C ALA A 366 3.63 41.40 5.89
N LEU A 367 2.98 40.45 6.58
CA LEU A 367 3.46 39.07 6.68
C LEU A 367 3.54 38.39 5.31
N ALA A 368 2.49 38.46 4.48
CA ALA A 368 2.50 37.83 3.16
C ALA A 368 3.62 38.37 2.24
N VAL A 369 3.92 39.66 2.34
CA VAL A 369 5.02 40.31 1.60
C VAL A 369 6.38 39.79 2.09
N ILE A 370 6.61 39.76 3.41
CA ILE A 370 7.85 39.27 4.01
C ILE A 370 8.07 37.80 3.65
N VAL A 371 7.02 36.98 3.69
CA VAL A 371 7.11 35.56 3.35
C VAL A 371 7.47 35.33 1.90
N SER A 372 6.84 36.08 0.99
CA SER A 372 7.13 35.93 -0.44
C SER A 372 8.56 36.36 -0.76
N ALA A 373 9.03 37.46 -0.14
CA ALA A 373 10.43 37.89 -0.26
C ALA A 373 11.41 36.87 0.34
N ALA A 374 11.15 36.37 1.54
CA ALA A 374 11.98 35.37 2.19
C ALA A 374 12.03 34.06 1.38
N GLY A 375 10.88 33.56 0.91
CA GLY A 375 10.80 32.37 0.06
C GLY A 375 11.60 32.52 -1.23
N ALA A 376 11.60 33.70 -1.85
CA ALA A 376 12.41 33.97 -3.03
C ALA A 376 13.92 33.92 -2.74
N ILE A 377 14.38 34.47 -1.61
CA ILE A 377 15.81 34.40 -1.20
C ILE A 377 16.25 32.95 -1.02
N VAL A 378 15.40 32.13 -0.38
CA VAL A 378 15.69 30.71 -0.09
C VAL A 378 15.82 29.89 -1.37
N VAL A 379 14.99 30.19 -2.37
CA VAL A 379 15.03 29.56 -3.69
C VAL A 379 16.23 30.05 -4.52
N GLY A 380 16.98 31.04 -4.03
CA GLY A 380 18.14 31.61 -4.74
C GLY A 380 17.77 32.68 -5.76
N PHE A 381 16.60 33.31 -5.62
CA PHE A 381 16.17 34.38 -6.51
C PHE A 381 17.06 35.64 -6.31
N PRO A 382 17.47 36.34 -7.38
CA PRO A 382 18.40 37.46 -7.26
C PRO A 382 17.81 38.59 -6.42
N ILE A 383 18.64 39.16 -5.55
CA ILE A 383 18.25 40.21 -4.59
C ILE A 383 17.63 41.43 -5.31
N LEU A 384 18.14 41.77 -6.51
CA LEU A 384 17.63 42.86 -7.35
C LEU A 384 16.17 42.66 -7.79
N PHE A 385 15.69 41.42 -7.93
CA PHE A 385 14.33 41.12 -8.36
C PHE A 385 13.37 40.81 -7.20
N LEU A 386 13.79 40.93 -5.94
CA LEU A 386 12.94 40.76 -4.76
C LEU A 386 11.66 41.62 -4.71
N PRO A 387 11.60 42.81 -5.34
CA PRO A 387 10.33 43.53 -5.44
C PRO A 387 9.22 42.71 -6.10
N LEU A 388 9.55 41.83 -7.06
CA LEU A 388 8.56 41.08 -7.82
C LEU A 388 7.82 40.01 -6.97
N PRO A 389 8.49 39.13 -6.22
CA PRO A 389 7.85 38.27 -5.22
C PRO A 389 7.09 39.07 -4.15
N SER A 390 7.68 40.15 -3.65
CA SER A 390 7.05 40.98 -2.61
C SER A 390 5.69 41.54 -3.06
N VAL A 391 5.61 42.00 -4.32
CA VAL A 391 4.38 42.51 -4.94
C VAL A 391 3.38 41.38 -5.20
N ALA A 392 3.83 40.18 -5.58
CA ALA A 392 2.96 39.00 -5.70
C ALA A 392 2.31 38.65 -4.34
N GLY A 393 3.09 38.60 -3.25
CA GLY A 393 2.59 38.39 -1.89
C GLY A 393 1.59 39.46 -1.45
N PHE A 394 1.84 40.74 -1.78
CA PHE A 394 0.90 41.83 -1.54
C PHE A 394 -0.45 41.62 -2.25
N TYR A 395 -0.43 41.27 -3.54
CA TYR A 395 -1.65 41.05 -4.32
C TYR A 395 -2.45 39.83 -3.86
N LEU A 396 -1.78 38.78 -3.40
CA LEU A 396 -2.41 37.63 -2.77
C LEU A 396 -3.11 38.04 -1.47
N ALA A 397 -2.44 38.80 -0.61
CA ALA A 397 -3.05 39.28 0.64
C ALA A 397 -4.22 40.24 0.39
N ARG A 398 -4.10 41.08 -0.64
CA ARG A 398 -5.19 41.96 -1.10
C ARG A 398 -6.40 41.17 -1.62
N PHE A 399 -6.18 40.01 -2.25
CA PHE A 399 -7.28 39.14 -2.68
C PHE A 399 -8.06 38.61 -1.47
N PHE A 400 -7.39 38.11 -0.43
CA PHE A 400 -8.09 37.61 0.76
C PHE A 400 -8.83 38.70 1.54
N THR A 401 -8.28 39.92 1.59
CA THR A 401 -8.88 41.05 2.32
C THR A 401 -10.01 41.74 1.55
N LYS A 402 -9.85 41.98 0.23
CA LYS A 402 -10.80 42.74 -0.58
C LYS A 402 -11.63 41.88 -1.55
N LYS A 403 -11.39 40.57 -1.61
CA LYS A 403 -12.03 39.61 -2.55
C LYS A 403 -12.00 40.07 -4.01
N SER A 404 -11.01 40.86 -4.40
CA SER A 404 -10.92 41.42 -5.76
C SER A 404 -10.28 40.44 -6.74
N LEU A 405 -11.02 40.02 -7.78
CA LEU A 405 -10.49 39.10 -8.81
C LEU A 405 -9.26 39.66 -9.55
N SER A 406 -9.21 40.98 -9.77
CA SER A 406 -8.06 41.65 -10.41
C SER A 406 -6.76 41.47 -9.63
N SER A 407 -6.80 41.50 -8.28
CA SER A 407 -5.60 41.26 -7.48
C SER A 407 -5.15 39.80 -7.53
N TYR A 408 -6.08 38.85 -7.61
CA TYR A 408 -5.72 37.45 -7.80
C TYR A 408 -5.07 37.20 -9.17
N PHE A 409 -5.61 37.81 -10.23
CA PHE A 409 -5.01 37.73 -11.56
C PHE A 409 -3.58 38.29 -11.58
N ALA A 410 -3.36 39.46 -10.94
CA ALA A 410 -2.02 40.02 -10.79
C ALA A 410 -1.07 39.09 -10.03
N PHE A 411 -1.55 38.44 -8.96
CA PHE A 411 -0.77 37.42 -8.24
C PHE A 411 -0.41 36.23 -9.14
N VAL A 412 -1.36 35.67 -9.90
CA VAL A 412 -1.10 34.53 -10.80
C VAL A 412 -0.06 34.89 -11.87
N VAL A 413 -0.17 36.08 -12.47
CA VAL A 413 0.79 36.53 -13.49
C VAL A 413 2.19 36.68 -12.88
N LEU A 414 2.33 37.40 -11.77
CA LEU A 414 3.64 37.61 -11.14
C LEU A 414 4.25 36.31 -10.60
N GLY A 415 3.43 35.45 -9.97
CA GLY A 415 3.85 34.14 -9.49
C GLY A 415 4.27 33.21 -10.63
N SER A 416 3.52 33.18 -11.75
CA SER A 416 3.88 32.40 -12.94
C SER A 416 5.19 32.86 -13.57
N LEU A 417 5.44 34.17 -13.62
CA LEU A 417 6.69 34.73 -14.12
C LEU A 417 7.87 34.31 -13.24
N MET A 418 7.71 34.35 -11.92
CA MET A 418 8.74 33.93 -10.96
C MET A 418 9.10 32.45 -11.14
N VAL A 419 8.11 31.57 -11.22
CA VAL A 419 8.32 30.12 -11.43
C VAL A 419 8.98 29.87 -12.79
N THR A 420 8.51 30.54 -13.83
CA THR A 420 9.07 30.40 -15.19
C THR A 420 10.53 30.84 -15.22
N TRP A 421 10.85 31.99 -14.62
CA TRP A 421 12.23 32.49 -14.53
C TRP A 421 13.13 31.50 -13.78
N PHE A 422 12.67 31.00 -12.62
CA PHE A 422 13.46 30.06 -11.82
C PHE A 422 13.77 28.77 -12.57
N VAL A 423 12.76 28.16 -13.19
CA VAL A 423 12.93 26.91 -13.95
C VAL A 423 13.80 27.16 -15.19
N MET A 424 13.59 28.29 -15.88
CA MET A 424 14.35 28.64 -17.06
C MET A 424 15.84 28.85 -16.73
N HIS A 425 16.14 29.59 -15.68
CA HIS A 425 17.52 29.94 -15.35
C HIS A 425 18.33 28.76 -14.80
N ASN A 426 17.71 27.87 -14.02
CA ASN A 426 18.44 26.79 -13.35
C ASN A 426 18.50 25.49 -14.17
N TYR A 427 17.45 25.17 -14.95
CA TYR A 427 17.29 23.82 -15.50
C TYR A 427 17.11 23.76 -17.01
N TRP A 428 16.71 24.84 -17.67
CA TRP A 428 16.23 24.77 -19.06
C TRP A 428 17.33 24.64 -20.11
N ASP A 429 18.52 25.16 -19.81
CA ASP A 429 19.69 25.08 -20.70
C ASP A 429 20.53 23.82 -20.44
N LEU A 430 20.18 23.02 -19.43
CA LEU A 430 20.84 21.76 -19.14
C LEU A 430 20.37 20.68 -20.15
N ASN A 431 21.31 20.18 -20.95
CA ASN A 431 21.09 19.12 -21.93
C ASN A 431 21.15 17.72 -21.28
N ILE A 432 20.30 17.49 -20.29
CA ILE A 432 20.18 16.19 -19.61
C ILE A 432 18.94 15.47 -20.13
N TRP A 433 19.05 14.17 -20.35
CA TRP A 433 17.93 13.30 -20.70
C TRP A 433 17.41 12.63 -19.43
N MET A 434 16.15 12.88 -19.06
CA MET A 434 15.52 12.29 -17.88
C MET A 434 14.18 11.67 -18.28
N ALA A 435 13.91 10.44 -17.81
CA ALA A 435 12.63 9.76 -17.99
C ALA A 435 12.10 9.73 -19.44
N GLY A 436 12.98 9.45 -20.41
CA GLY A 436 12.59 9.36 -21.82
C GLY A 436 12.45 10.70 -22.57
N MET A 437 12.68 11.84 -21.90
CA MET A 437 12.54 13.17 -22.51
C MET A 437 13.71 14.11 -22.16
N SER A 438 13.95 15.11 -23.00
CA SER A 438 14.89 16.18 -22.68
C SER A 438 14.38 16.99 -21.49
N LEU A 439 15.27 17.35 -20.56
CA LEU A 439 14.94 18.17 -19.39
C LEU A 439 14.22 19.48 -19.75
N LYS A 440 14.53 20.08 -20.90
CA LYS A 440 13.86 21.26 -21.45
C LYS A 440 12.35 21.05 -21.68
N SER A 441 11.96 19.91 -22.24
CA SER A 441 10.55 19.56 -22.44
C SER A 441 9.85 19.30 -21.10
N PHE A 442 10.56 18.69 -20.16
CA PHE A 442 10.05 18.48 -18.82
C PHE A 442 9.80 19.79 -18.07
N CYS A 443 10.75 20.73 -18.14
CA CYS A 443 10.62 22.07 -17.58
C CYS A 443 9.36 22.79 -18.09
N LYS A 444 9.04 22.67 -19.39
CA LYS A 444 7.81 23.22 -19.97
C LYS A 444 6.55 22.63 -19.33
N LEU A 445 6.54 21.31 -19.08
CA LEU A 445 5.41 20.62 -18.47
C LEU A 445 5.23 21.05 -17.00
N ILE A 446 6.31 21.10 -16.20
CA ILE A 446 6.24 21.60 -14.82
C ILE A 446 5.73 23.04 -14.78
N VAL A 447 6.30 23.93 -15.59
CA VAL A 447 5.85 25.33 -15.62
C VAL A 447 4.36 25.39 -15.97
N GLY A 448 3.92 24.64 -16.98
CA GLY A 448 2.49 24.55 -17.33
C GLY A 448 1.61 24.03 -16.17
N SER A 449 2.06 23.02 -15.44
CA SER A 449 1.30 22.44 -14.33
C SER A 449 1.16 23.39 -13.15
N VAL A 450 2.24 24.10 -12.80
CA VAL A 450 2.27 25.10 -11.71
C VAL A 450 1.41 26.30 -12.06
N VAL A 451 1.48 26.79 -13.31
CA VAL A 451 0.62 27.89 -13.78
C VAL A 451 -0.85 27.51 -13.72
N LEU A 452 -1.22 26.31 -14.17
CA LEU A 452 -2.59 25.79 -14.03
C LEU A 452 -3.01 25.70 -12.55
N ALA A 453 -2.16 25.16 -11.68
CA ALA A 453 -2.45 25.02 -10.25
C ALA A 453 -2.71 26.38 -9.57
N MET A 454 -1.98 27.43 -9.96
CA MET A 454 -2.23 28.80 -9.46
C MET A 454 -3.48 29.43 -10.07
N ALA A 455 -3.80 29.14 -11.34
CA ALA A 455 -4.94 29.75 -12.01
C ALA A 455 -6.29 29.17 -11.54
N ILE A 456 -6.39 27.86 -11.32
CA ILE A 456 -7.66 27.17 -11.04
C ILE A 456 -8.42 27.70 -9.81
N PRO A 457 -7.78 27.97 -8.64
CA PRO A 457 -8.50 28.52 -7.49
C PRO A 457 -9.14 29.88 -7.78
N GLY A 458 -8.51 30.71 -8.63
CA GLY A 458 -9.09 31.99 -9.07
C GLY A 458 -10.27 31.81 -10.01
N LEU A 459 -10.19 30.82 -10.90
CA LEU A 459 -11.29 30.46 -11.80
C LEU A 459 -12.49 29.90 -11.02
N ALA A 460 -12.26 29.19 -9.90
CA ALA A 460 -13.33 28.66 -9.06
C ALA A 460 -14.16 29.75 -8.35
N VAL A 461 -13.65 30.97 -8.22
CA VAL A 461 -14.33 32.13 -7.59
C VAL A 461 -15.18 32.91 -8.61
N LEU A 462 -15.06 32.59 -9.91
CA LEU A 462 -15.85 33.22 -10.96
C LEU A 462 -17.34 32.83 -10.90
N PRO A 463 -18.24 33.68 -11.44
CA PRO A 463 -19.67 33.39 -11.47
C PRO A 463 -19.97 32.08 -12.22
N PRO A 464 -21.12 31.44 -11.92
CA PRO A 464 -21.35 30.05 -12.29
C PRO A 464 -21.41 29.78 -13.80
N LYS A 465 -21.62 30.82 -14.61
CA LYS A 465 -21.56 30.74 -16.09
C LYS A 465 -20.17 30.34 -16.61
N LEU A 466 -19.12 30.51 -15.81
CA LEU A 466 -17.73 30.21 -16.18
C LEU A 466 -17.18 28.95 -15.49
N HIS A 467 -18.00 28.15 -14.79
CA HIS A 467 -17.54 26.90 -14.18
C HIS A 467 -16.90 25.93 -15.19
N PHE A 468 -17.32 25.97 -16.46
CA PHE A 468 -16.71 25.17 -17.52
C PHE A 468 -15.19 25.40 -17.66
N LEU A 469 -14.70 26.64 -17.45
CA LEU A 469 -13.26 26.93 -17.46
C LEU A 469 -12.55 26.29 -16.26
N THR A 470 -13.17 26.30 -15.09
CA THR A 470 -12.63 25.65 -13.89
C THR A 470 -12.59 24.13 -14.06
N GLU A 471 -13.65 23.54 -14.63
CA GLU A 471 -13.71 22.12 -14.96
C GLU A 471 -12.64 21.71 -15.98
N ALA A 472 -12.54 22.43 -17.09
CA ALA A 472 -11.54 22.18 -18.12
C ALA A 472 -10.10 22.37 -17.57
N GLY A 473 -9.89 23.40 -16.74
CA GLY A 473 -8.61 23.66 -16.08
C GLY A 473 -8.21 22.53 -15.14
N LEU A 474 -9.13 22.03 -14.30
CA LEU A 474 -8.85 20.94 -13.36
C LEU A 474 -8.57 19.61 -14.10
N ILE A 475 -9.34 19.31 -15.15
CA ILE A 475 -9.10 18.12 -16.00
C ILE A 475 -7.74 18.25 -16.69
N GLY A 476 -7.42 19.41 -17.24
CA GLY A 476 -6.12 19.68 -17.88
C GLY A 476 -4.95 19.53 -16.91
N HIS A 477 -5.06 20.07 -15.69
CA HIS A 477 -4.05 19.90 -14.65
C HIS A 477 -3.88 18.43 -14.23
N ALA A 478 -4.98 17.69 -14.03
CA ALA A 478 -4.94 16.28 -13.69
C ALA A 478 -4.28 15.44 -14.80
N LEU A 479 -4.60 15.70 -16.07
CA LEU A 479 -3.97 15.02 -17.22
C LEU A 479 -2.47 15.28 -17.29
N LEU A 480 -2.05 16.53 -17.11
CA LEU A 480 -0.63 16.90 -17.14
C LEU A 480 0.11 16.23 -15.98
N LEU A 481 -0.46 16.23 -14.78
CA LEU A 481 0.11 15.56 -13.61
C LEU A 481 0.22 14.03 -13.83
N CYS A 482 -0.81 13.39 -14.36
CA CYS A 482 -0.78 11.98 -14.75
C CYS A 482 0.32 11.68 -15.77
N TYR A 483 0.50 12.54 -16.77
CA TYR A 483 1.54 12.39 -17.79
C TYR A 483 2.94 12.51 -17.17
N VAL A 484 3.19 13.52 -16.35
CA VAL A 484 4.47 13.72 -15.66
C VAL A 484 4.81 12.55 -14.75
N GLU A 485 3.89 12.13 -13.88
CA GLU A 485 4.13 11.01 -12.97
C GLU A 485 4.33 9.69 -13.71
N ASN A 486 3.60 9.44 -14.81
CA ASN A 486 3.77 8.23 -15.61
C ASN A 486 5.19 8.13 -16.19
N GLN A 487 5.74 9.25 -16.66
CA GLN A 487 7.10 9.29 -17.18
C GLN A 487 8.11 9.05 -16.06
N PHE A 488 7.98 9.76 -14.94
CA PHE A 488 8.93 9.63 -13.83
C PHE A 488 8.91 8.24 -13.22
N PHE A 489 7.73 7.72 -12.87
CA PHE A 489 7.62 6.44 -12.17
C PHE A 489 7.93 5.24 -13.08
N ASN A 490 7.36 5.18 -14.30
CA ASN A 490 7.53 4.01 -15.16
C ASN A 490 8.85 4.03 -15.94
N TYR A 491 9.32 5.18 -16.46
CA TYR A 491 10.61 5.18 -17.16
C TYR A 491 11.80 5.06 -16.21
N SER A 492 11.75 5.62 -14.99
CA SER A 492 12.87 5.44 -14.05
C SER A 492 13.01 3.98 -13.66
N ASN A 493 11.90 3.32 -13.30
CA ASN A 493 11.93 1.92 -12.85
C ASN A 493 12.34 0.94 -13.97
N VAL A 494 11.98 1.22 -15.23
CA VAL A 494 12.32 0.32 -16.34
C VAL A 494 13.78 0.45 -16.78
N TYR A 495 14.38 1.64 -16.74
CA TYR A 495 15.74 1.86 -17.28
C TYR A 495 16.84 1.93 -16.21
N TYR A 496 16.54 2.37 -14.99
CA TYR A 496 17.54 2.55 -13.92
C TYR A 496 17.58 1.38 -12.92
N HIS A 497 17.01 0.22 -13.26
CA HIS A 497 16.94 -0.97 -12.39
C HIS A 497 18.32 -1.61 -12.04
N GLY A 498 19.44 -0.96 -12.41
CA GLY A 498 20.80 -1.46 -12.20
C GLY A 498 21.83 -0.44 -11.74
N MET A 499 21.44 0.80 -11.37
CA MET A 499 22.37 1.82 -10.85
C MET A 499 21.82 2.38 -9.53
N ASP A 500 22.28 1.77 -8.42
CA ASP A 500 22.08 2.15 -7.01
C ASP A 500 20.63 2.34 -6.50
N ASP A 501 20.43 2.16 -5.18
CA ASP A 501 19.15 2.11 -4.45
C ASP A 501 18.29 3.41 -4.50
N ASP A 502 18.66 4.39 -5.31
CA ASP A 502 18.04 5.71 -5.33
C ASP A 502 16.83 5.76 -6.29
N VAL A 503 15.66 5.41 -5.75
CA VAL A 503 14.37 5.54 -6.44
C VAL A 503 14.09 7.03 -6.75
N MET A 504 14.18 7.40 -8.03
CA MET A 504 14.01 8.79 -8.49
C MET A 504 12.61 9.38 -8.20
N TYR A 505 11.55 8.57 -8.23
CA TYR A 505 10.18 8.97 -7.89
C TYR A 505 9.52 7.94 -6.97
N PRO A 506 9.43 8.19 -5.65
CA PRO A 506 8.93 7.20 -4.70
C PRO A 506 7.45 6.85 -4.88
N SER A 507 7.10 5.59 -4.62
CA SER A 507 5.72 5.07 -4.71
C SER A 507 4.73 5.79 -3.78
N TYR A 508 5.18 6.22 -2.59
CA TYR A 508 4.34 6.95 -1.66
C TYR A 508 3.92 8.34 -2.19
N MET A 509 4.71 8.95 -3.09
CA MET A 509 4.33 10.23 -3.70
C MET A 509 3.12 10.06 -4.64
N VAL A 510 3.09 8.99 -5.45
CA VAL A 510 1.92 8.65 -6.29
C VAL A 510 0.68 8.41 -5.42
N ALA A 511 0.83 7.68 -4.31
CA ALA A 511 -0.27 7.45 -3.36
C ALA A 511 -0.75 8.75 -2.69
N LEU A 512 0.16 9.64 -2.33
CA LEU A 512 -0.19 10.93 -1.72
C LEU A 512 -0.90 11.86 -2.72
N THR A 513 -0.38 12.01 -3.93
CA THR A 513 -0.99 12.90 -4.94
C THR A 513 -2.36 12.41 -5.40
N THR A 514 -2.58 11.08 -5.42
CA THR A 514 -3.90 10.49 -5.69
C THR A 514 -4.89 10.76 -4.56
N LEU A 515 -4.52 10.50 -3.30
CA LEU A 515 -5.40 10.73 -2.15
C LEU A 515 -5.76 12.22 -1.99
N VAL A 516 -4.78 13.11 -2.13
CA VAL A 516 -5.01 14.57 -2.08
C VAL A 516 -5.91 15.01 -3.24
N GLY A 517 -5.67 14.51 -4.46
CA GLY A 517 -6.51 14.78 -5.63
C GLY A 517 -7.97 14.37 -5.40
N LEU A 518 -8.20 13.15 -4.89
CA LEU A 518 -9.53 12.64 -4.57
C LEU A 518 -10.21 13.45 -3.45
N ALA A 519 -9.47 13.86 -2.42
CA ALA A 519 -10.00 14.70 -1.34
C ALA A 519 -10.44 16.08 -1.85
N VAL A 520 -9.66 16.70 -2.74
CA VAL A 520 -10.00 17.98 -3.38
C VAL A 520 -11.24 17.84 -4.25
N VAL A 521 -11.33 16.82 -5.10
CA VAL A 521 -12.51 16.57 -5.95
C VAL A 521 -13.77 16.37 -5.10
N ARG A 522 -13.67 15.59 -4.01
CA ARG A 522 -14.80 15.38 -3.08
C ARG A 522 -15.25 16.68 -2.44
N ARG A 523 -14.33 17.53 -2.00
CA ARG A 523 -14.67 18.84 -1.40
C ARG A 523 -15.35 19.76 -2.40
N LEU A 524 -14.78 19.89 -3.60
CA LEU A 524 -15.34 20.72 -4.67
C LEU A 524 -16.72 20.22 -5.15
N MET A 525 -16.97 18.91 -5.09
CA MET A 525 -18.28 18.33 -5.35
C MET A 525 -19.30 18.70 -4.26
N VAL A 526 -18.94 18.62 -2.98
CA VAL A 526 -19.83 18.99 -1.86
C VAL A 526 -20.20 20.48 -1.91
N ASP A 527 -19.23 21.32 -2.29
CA ASP A 527 -19.42 22.77 -2.44
C ASP A 527 -20.17 23.14 -3.74
N ASN A 528 -20.57 22.17 -4.57
CA ASN A 528 -21.22 22.33 -5.88
C ASN A 528 -20.45 23.22 -6.88
N LEU A 529 -19.13 23.28 -6.76
CA LEU A 529 -18.27 24.11 -7.63
C LEU A 529 -17.87 23.41 -8.94
N ILE A 530 -18.13 22.10 -9.04
CA ILE A 530 -17.79 21.26 -10.20
C ILE A 530 -19.01 20.40 -10.56
N GLY A 531 -19.32 20.30 -11.86
CA GLY A 531 -20.38 19.47 -12.39
C GLY A 531 -20.08 17.96 -12.32
N PRO A 532 -21.13 17.10 -12.35
CA PRO A 532 -20.99 15.65 -12.20
C PRO A 532 -20.15 15.00 -13.32
N LYS A 533 -20.14 15.59 -14.52
CA LYS A 533 -19.32 15.11 -15.66
C LYS A 533 -17.83 15.29 -15.41
N ALA A 534 -17.43 16.44 -14.89
CA ALA A 534 -16.02 16.70 -14.58
C ALA A 534 -15.55 15.84 -13.40
N VAL A 535 -16.36 15.73 -12.34
CA VAL A 535 -16.06 14.82 -11.20
C VAL A 535 -15.82 13.39 -11.68
N TRP A 536 -16.65 12.90 -12.60
CA TRP A 536 -16.50 11.58 -13.19
C TRP A 536 -15.15 11.38 -13.91
N VAL A 537 -14.76 12.31 -14.79
CA VAL A 537 -13.45 12.25 -15.49
C VAL A 537 -12.28 12.27 -14.51
N LEU A 538 -12.33 13.20 -13.54
CA LEU A 538 -11.27 13.38 -12.55
C LEU A 538 -11.10 12.14 -11.66
N LEU A 539 -12.21 11.55 -11.22
CA LEU A 539 -12.19 10.32 -10.44
C LEU A 539 -11.51 9.18 -11.22
N CYS A 540 -11.81 9.04 -12.51
CA CYS A 540 -11.16 8.05 -13.38
C CYS A 540 -9.65 8.29 -13.50
N LEU A 541 -9.23 9.54 -13.72
CA LEU A 541 -7.81 9.91 -13.86
C LEU A 541 -7.00 9.71 -12.57
N TYR A 542 -7.58 10.01 -11.40
CA TYR A 542 -6.88 9.79 -10.13
C TYR A 542 -6.85 8.30 -9.75
N PHE A 543 -7.90 7.53 -9.98
CA PHE A 543 -7.86 6.08 -9.75
C PHE A 543 -6.93 5.35 -10.72
N SER A 544 -6.81 5.81 -11.98
CA SER A 544 -5.91 5.19 -12.95
C SER A 544 -4.43 5.32 -12.55
N LYS A 545 -4.05 6.31 -11.74
CA LYS A 545 -2.67 6.39 -11.22
C LYS A 545 -2.28 5.23 -10.32
N LEU A 546 -3.23 4.66 -9.58
CA LEU A 546 -2.95 3.52 -8.71
C LEU A 546 -2.49 2.29 -9.50
N SER A 547 -2.84 2.17 -10.79
CA SER A 547 -2.39 1.04 -11.61
C SER A 547 -0.88 1.03 -11.84
N MET A 548 -0.21 2.20 -11.79
CA MET A 548 1.25 2.26 -11.90
C MET A 548 1.95 1.52 -10.77
N LEU A 549 1.38 1.53 -9.56
CA LEU A 549 1.96 0.88 -8.39
C LEU A 549 2.00 -0.65 -8.52
N PHE A 550 1.11 -1.22 -9.33
CA PHE A 550 1.02 -2.66 -9.54
C PHE A 550 1.86 -3.15 -10.72
N MET A 551 1.88 -2.41 -11.83
CA MET A 551 2.58 -2.83 -13.04
C MET A 551 3.36 -1.67 -13.68
N PRO A 552 4.71 -1.75 -13.72
CA PRO A 552 5.54 -0.72 -14.31
C PRO A 552 5.60 -0.89 -15.84
N SER A 553 4.61 -0.35 -16.55
CA SER A 553 4.61 -0.34 -18.02
C SER A 553 4.12 1.01 -18.56
N LYS A 554 4.69 1.44 -19.70
CA LYS A 554 4.58 2.81 -20.25
C LYS A 554 3.12 3.19 -20.55
N ALA A 555 2.30 2.22 -20.94
CA ALA A 555 0.92 2.42 -21.39
C ALA A 555 -0.12 2.23 -20.26
N VAL A 556 0.28 1.69 -19.10
CA VAL A 556 -0.65 1.18 -18.08
C VAL A 556 -1.58 2.25 -17.54
N LEU A 557 -1.09 3.46 -17.21
CA LEU A 557 -1.97 4.54 -16.74
C LEU A 557 -3.00 4.94 -17.80
N TRP A 558 -2.60 5.07 -19.07
CA TRP A 558 -3.50 5.59 -20.11
C TRP A 558 -4.58 4.57 -20.47
N VAL A 559 -4.17 3.30 -20.51
CA VAL A 559 -5.06 2.16 -20.71
C VAL A 559 -6.04 2.03 -19.53
N SER A 560 -5.56 2.09 -18.28
CA SER A 560 -6.45 2.01 -17.12
C SER A 560 -7.39 3.21 -17.02
N ALA A 561 -6.95 4.41 -17.39
CA ALA A 561 -7.80 5.59 -17.50
C ALA A 561 -8.90 5.41 -18.56
N ALA A 562 -8.56 4.92 -19.76
CA ALA A 562 -9.52 4.67 -20.83
C ALA A 562 -10.55 3.61 -20.43
N LEU A 563 -10.12 2.52 -19.78
CA LEU A 563 -10.98 1.47 -19.29
C LEU A 563 -11.93 1.97 -18.18
N LEU A 564 -11.41 2.69 -17.19
CA LEU A 564 -12.23 3.29 -16.13
C LEU A 564 -13.26 4.27 -16.69
N LEU A 565 -12.87 5.07 -17.70
CA LEU A 565 -13.77 5.99 -18.39
C LEU A 565 -14.85 5.24 -19.20
N ALA A 566 -14.58 4.04 -19.72
CA ALA A 566 -15.60 3.25 -20.40
C ALA A 566 -16.60 2.59 -19.43
N VAL A 567 -16.13 2.09 -18.28
CA VAL A 567 -16.93 1.25 -17.36
C VAL A 567 -17.71 2.03 -16.30
N SER A 568 -17.20 3.18 -15.86
CA SER A 568 -17.77 3.96 -14.77
C SER A 568 -19.01 4.84 -15.07
N PRO A 569 -19.37 5.23 -16.32
CA PRO A 569 -20.56 6.04 -16.61
C PRO A 569 -21.86 5.54 -15.98
N PRO A 570 -22.21 4.24 -16.03
CA PRO A 570 -23.43 3.71 -15.41
C PRO A 570 -23.45 3.88 -13.89
N LEU A 571 -22.29 3.92 -13.23
CA LEU A 571 -22.20 4.05 -11.78
C LEU A 571 -22.25 5.50 -11.29
N LEU A 572 -21.66 6.42 -12.06
CA LEU A 572 -21.37 7.78 -11.60
C LEU A 572 -22.23 8.86 -12.29
N LEU A 573 -22.60 8.70 -13.56
CA LEU A 573 -23.32 9.74 -14.32
C LEU A 573 -24.84 9.58 -14.26
N TYR A 574 -25.35 8.35 -14.21
CA TYR A 574 -26.79 8.07 -14.29
C TYR A 574 -27.45 7.78 -12.94
N LYS A 575 -26.69 7.91 -11.83
CA LYS A 575 -27.19 7.65 -10.47
C LYS A 575 -27.96 8.86 -9.92
N ASP A 576 -29.25 8.97 -10.24
CA ASP A 576 -30.16 9.90 -9.58
C ASP A 576 -30.55 9.35 -8.18
N LYS A 577 -30.20 10.05 -7.11
CA LYS A 577 -30.57 9.68 -5.72
C LYS A 577 -32.09 9.67 -5.45
N SER A 578 -32.90 10.25 -6.34
CA SER A 578 -34.32 10.53 -6.09
C SER A 578 -35.32 9.60 -6.79
N ARG A 579 -34.90 8.71 -7.69
CA ARG A 579 -35.80 7.76 -8.38
C ARG A 579 -35.19 6.37 -8.50
N THR A 580 -35.96 5.37 -8.09
CA THR A 580 -35.66 3.93 -8.17
C THR A 580 -35.69 3.34 -9.59
N ALA A 581 -36.06 4.14 -10.60
CA ALA A 581 -36.13 3.71 -11.99
C ALA A 581 -35.14 4.48 -12.87
N SER A 582 -34.29 3.73 -13.59
CA SER A 582 -33.26 4.25 -14.49
C SER A 582 -33.87 4.92 -15.74
N LYS A 583 -33.31 6.05 -16.17
CA LYS A 583 -33.69 6.80 -17.38
C LYS A 583 -33.02 6.31 -18.66
N MET A 584 -32.13 5.31 -18.59
CA MET A 584 -31.24 4.99 -19.72
C MET A 584 -32.00 4.28 -20.84
N LYS A 585 -31.99 4.86 -22.04
CA LYS A 585 -32.68 4.28 -23.20
C LYS A 585 -31.93 3.00 -23.66
N PRO A 586 -32.61 2.00 -24.24
CA PRO A 586 -31.97 0.77 -24.70
C PRO A 586 -30.79 1.01 -25.65
N TRP A 587 -30.92 1.94 -26.60
CA TRP A 587 -29.84 2.34 -27.51
C TRP A 587 -28.59 2.83 -26.78
N GLN A 588 -28.75 3.60 -25.69
CA GLN A 588 -27.62 4.05 -24.88
C GLN A 588 -26.95 2.87 -24.16
N GLY A 589 -27.72 1.86 -23.73
CA GLY A 589 -27.21 0.61 -23.18
C GLY A 589 -26.30 -0.12 -24.15
N TYR A 590 -26.76 -0.30 -25.39
CA TYR A 590 -25.96 -0.91 -26.45
C TYR A 590 -24.71 -0.09 -26.80
N ALA A 591 -24.84 1.25 -26.85
CA ALA A 591 -23.69 2.13 -27.09
C ALA A 591 -22.62 2.00 -26.00
N HIS A 592 -23.02 2.01 -24.72
CA HIS A 592 -22.08 1.82 -23.61
C HIS A 592 -21.44 0.43 -23.61
N ALA A 593 -22.21 -0.62 -23.90
CA ALA A 593 -21.65 -1.97 -24.05
C ALA A 593 -20.64 -2.07 -25.21
N SER A 594 -20.91 -1.39 -26.34
CA SER A 594 -19.98 -1.31 -27.47
C SER A 594 -18.70 -0.56 -27.10
N VAL A 595 -18.80 0.58 -26.40
CA VAL A 595 -17.63 1.32 -25.91
C VAL A 595 -16.81 0.48 -24.93
N VAL A 596 -17.46 -0.26 -24.03
CA VAL A 596 -16.78 -1.19 -23.11
C VAL A 596 -16.04 -2.28 -23.89
N ALA A 597 -16.69 -2.92 -24.87
CA ALA A 597 -16.04 -3.94 -25.68
C ALA A 597 -14.83 -3.41 -26.46
N MET A 598 -14.97 -2.24 -27.10
CA MET A 598 -13.84 -1.58 -27.78
C MET A 598 -12.72 -1.20 -26.82
N SER A 599 -13.05 -0.72 -25.61
CA SER A 599 -12.05 -0.36 -24.61
C SER A 599 -11.26 -1.57 -24.12
N VAL A 600 -11.92 -2.69 -23.78
CA VAL A 600 -11.24 -3.91 -23.34
C VAL A 600 -10.36 -4.46 -24.47
N TRP A 601 -10.84 -4.42 -25.71
CA TRP A 601 -10.05 -4.83 -26.87
C TRP A 601 -8.80 -3.97 -27.09
N PHE A 602 -8.92 -2.64 -26.92
CA PHE A 602 -7.78 -1.72 -26.97
C PHE A 602 -6.77 -1.98 -25.83
N CYS A 603 -7.27 -2.39 -24.65
CA CYS A 603 -6.46 -2.64 -23.46
C CYS A 603 -5.83 -4.04 -23.41
N ARG A 604 -6.03 -4.89 -24.43
CA ARG A 604 -5.62 -6.30 -24.40
C ARG A 604 -4.14 -6.52 -24.07
N GLU A 605 -3.22 -5.70 -24.60
CA GLU A 605 -1.79 -5.91 -24.38
C GLU A 605 -1.43 -5.73 -22.89
N THR A 606 -2.03 -4.75 -22.22
CA THR A 606 -1.84 -4.58 -20.77
C THR A 606 -2.49 -5.68 -19.95
N ILE A 607 -3.61 -6.25 -20.42
CA ILE A 607 -4.24 -7.42 -19.79
C ILE A 607 -3.30 -8.62 -19.92
N PHE A 608 -2.63 -8.77 -21.06
CA PHE A 608 -1.70 -9.85 -21.33
C PHE A 608 -0.44 -9.72 -20.48
N GLU A 609 0.13 -8.50 -20.37
CA GLU A 609 1.23 -8.18 -19.46
C GLU A 609 0.84 -8.48 -18.00
N ALA A 610 -0.36 -8.07 -17.56
CA ALA A 610 -0.83 -8.32 -16.20
C ALA A 610 -1.00 -9.82 -15.90
N LEU A 611 -1.51 -10.59 -16.86
CA LEU A 611 -1.64 -12.05 -16.74
C LEU A 611 -0.28 -12.74 -16.72
N GLN A 612 0.66 -12.27 -17.53
CA GLN A 612 2.03 -12.78 -17.53
C GLN A 612 2.74 -12.48 -16.20
N TRP A 613 2.56 -11.27 -15.67
CA TRP A 613 3.07 -10.88 -14.35
C TRP A 613 2.49 -11.78 -13.24
N TRP A 614 1.18 -12.07 -13.30
CA TRP A 614 0.52 -12.92 -12.31
C TRP A 614 0.94 -14.39 -12.39
N ASN A 615 1.01 -14.96 -13.60
CA ASN A 615 1.33 -16.38 -13.79
C ASN A 615 2.83 -16.69 -13.81
N GLY A 616 3.68 -15.68 -13.96
CA GLY A 616 5.13 -15.83 -14.13
C GLY A 616 5.56 -16.56 -15.41
N ARG A 617 4.61 -16.94 -16.27
CA ARG A 617 4.79 -17.65 -17.54
C ARG A 617 3.95 -16.98 -18.62
N PRO A 618 4.36 -17.05 -19.90
CA PRO A 618 3.54 -16.56 -21.00
C PRO A 618 2.17 -17.28 -21.02
N PRO A 619 1.05 -16.54 -20.97
CA PRO A 619 -0.28 -17.15 -20.94
C PRO A 619 -0.63 -17.84 -22.27
N SER A 620 -1.45 -18.89 -22.21
CA SER A 620 -1.98 -19.57 -23.41
C SER A 620 -3.01 -18.70 -24.15
N ASP A 621 -3.16 -18.92 -25.45
CA ASP A 621 -4.10 -18.16 -26.30
C ASP A 621 -5.54 -18.18 -25.78
N GLY A 622 -6.01 -19.36 -25.35
CA GLY A 622 -7.35 -19.52 -24.78
C GLY A 622 -7.54 -18.73 -23.48
N LEU A 623 -6.51 -18.65 -22.63
CA LEU A 623 -6.52 -17.83 -21.41
C LEU A 623 -6.57 -16.34 -21.75
N LEU A 624 -5.85 -15.89 -22.78
CA LEU A 624 -5.84 -14.49 -23.22
C LEU A 624 -7.20 -14.05 -23.80
N LEU A 625 -7.78 -14.84 -24.71
CA LEU A 625 -9.09 -14.52 -25.27
C LEU A 625 -10.19 -14.65 -24.21
N GLY A 626 -10.14 -15.70 -23.39
CA GLY A 626 -11.10 -15.95 -22.33
C GLY A 626 -11.12 -14.84 -21.27
N SER A 627 -9.95 -14.34 -20.86
CA SER A 627 -9.85 -13.21 -19.94
C SER A 627 -10.40 -11.91 -20.55
N CYS A 628 -10.15 -11.64 -21.84
CA CYS A 628 -10.75 -10.48 -22.52
C CYS A 628 -12.29 -10.55 -22.54
N ILE A 629 -12.85 -11.70 -22.91
CA ILE A 629 -14.31 -11.91 -22.95
C ILE A 629 -14.91 -11.80 -21.54
N LEU A 630 -14.25 -12.40 -20.55
CA LEU A 630 -14.68 -12.35 -19.15
C LEU A 630 -14.68 -10.90 -18.63
N LEU A 631 -13.63 -10.13 -18.92
CA LEU A 631 -13.54 -8.72 -18.53
C LEU A 631 -14.61 -7.85 -19.22
N MET A 632 -14.89 -8.09 -20.51
CA MET A 632 -16.02 -7.44 -21.20
C MET A 632 -17.35 -7.73 -20.51
N GLY A 633 -17.58 -8.99 -20.12
CA GLY A 633 -18.77 -9.40 -19.37
C GLY A 633 -18.86 -8.73 -18.00
N LEU A 634 -17.78 -8.77 -17.20
CA LEU A 634 -17.74 -8.15 -15.87
C LEU A 634 -17.99 -6.63 -15.94
N ALA A 635 -17.37 -5.96 -16.90
CA ALA A 635 -17.54 -4.53 -17.13
C ALA A 635 -18.98 -4.14 -17.52
N CYS A 636 -19.75 -5.05 -18.10
CA CYS A 636 -21.16 -4.83 -18.44
C CYS A 636 -22.14 -5.08 -17.28
N ILE A 637 -21.70 -5.66 -16.16
CA ILE A 637 -22.57 -5.96 -14.99
C ILE A 637 -23.29 -4.72 -14.47
N PRO A 638 -22.64 -3.56 -14.23
CA PRO A 638 -23.32 -2.38 -13.69
C PRO A 638 -24.43 -1.86 -14.61
N ILE A 639 -24.29 -2.01 -15.93
CA ILE A 639 -25.30 -1.61 -16.92
C ILE A 639 -26.56 -2.47 -16.71
N VAL A 640 -26.41 -3.79 -16.70
CA VAL A 640 -27.54 -4.72 -16.61
C VAL A 640 -28.16 -4.73 -15.21
N ALA A 641 -27.34 -4.72 -14.16
CA ALA A 641 -27.80 -4.83 -12.78
C ALA A 641 -28.54 -3.57 -12.30
N LEU A 642 -28.07 -2.37 -12.67
CA LEU A 642 -28.65 -1.12 -12.20
C LEU A 642 -29.71 -0.54 -13.14
N HIS A 643 -29.52 -0.65 -14.46
CA HIS A 643 -30.38 0.05 -15.43
C HIS A 643 -31.39 -0.87 -16.14
N PHE A 644 -31.02 -2.13 -16.39
CA PHE A 644 -31.84 -3.10 -17.12
C PHE A 644 -32.24 -4.32 -16.26
N SER A 645 -32.43 -4.12 -14.96
CA SER A 645 -32.79 -5.19 -14.02
C SER A 645 -34.14 -5.85 -14.37
N HIS A 646 -35.03 -5.14 -15.04
CA HIS A 646 -36.32 -5.65 -15.50
C HIS A 646 -36.22 -6.54 -16.75
N VAL A 647 -35.14 -6.41 -17.54
CA VAL A 647 -34.98 -7.11 -18.81
C VAL A 647 -34.29 -8.44 -18.58
N MET A 648 -35.07 -9.52 -18.47
CA MET A 648 -34.55 -10.87 -18.20
C MET A 648 -33.61 -11.38 -19.30
N SER A 649 -33.84 -11.01 -20.57
CA SER A 649 -32.96 -11.38 -21.69
C SER A 649 -31.54 -10.82 -21.53
N ALA A 650 -31.40 -9.59 -21.02
CA ALA A 650 -30.10 -8.95 -20.78
C ALA A 650 -29.31 -9.67 -19.68
N LYS A 651 -29.97 -10.06 -18.57
CA LYS A 651 -29.34 -10.86 -17.50
C LYS A 651 -28.85 -12.21 -18.02
N ARG A 652 -29.66 -12.89 -18.83
CA ARG A 652 -29.32 -14.20 -19.39
C ARG A 652 -28.16 -14.10 -20.38
N CYS A 653 -28.17 -13.10 -21.26
CA CYS A 653 -27.07 -12.84 -22.20
C CYS A 653 -25.76 -12.54 -21.46
N LEU A 654 -25.80 -11.74 -20.39
CA LEU A 654 -24.65 -11.45 -19.54
C LEU A 654 -24.07 -12.73 -18.90
N VAL A 655 -24.92 -13.61 -18.37
CA VAL A 655 -24.50 -14.91 -17.81
C VAL A 655 -23.82 -15.76 -18.88
N LEU A 656 -24.37 -15.79 -20.11
CA LEU A 656 -23.74 -16.48 -21.23
C LEU A 656 -22.35 -15.92 -21.54
N VAL A 657 -22.19 -14.61 -21.66
CA VAL A 657 -20.88 -13.98 -21.94
C VAL A 657 -19.87 -14.29 -20.84
N LEU A 658 -20.25 -14.21 -19.57
CA LEU A 658 -19.37 -14.58 -18.46
C LEU A 658 -18.98 -16.06 -18.52
N ALA A 659 -19.94 -16.95 -18.79
CA ALA A 659 -19.68 -18.38 -18.96
C ALA A 659 -18.74 -18.67 -20.14
N THR A 660 -18.90 -17.97 -21.27
CA THR A 660 -17.97 -18.09 -22.41
C THR A 660 -16.55 -17.74 -22.00
N GLY A 661 -16.33 -16.62 -21.30
CA GLY A 661 -15.01 -16.23 -20.83
C GLY A 661 -14.39 -17.26 -19.88
N VAL A 662 -15.16 -17.76 -18.91
CA VAL A 662 -14.71 -18.79 -17.95
C VAL A 662 -14.35 -20.10 -18.66
N LEU A 663 -15.17 -20.55 -19.62
CA LEU A 663 -14.90 -21.79 -20.36
C LEU A 663 -13.62 -21.70 -21.19
N PHE A 664 -13.35 -20.56 -21.82
CA PHE A 664 -12.10 -20.34 -22.55
C PHE A 664 -10.88 -20.34 -21.61
N ILE A 665 -11.02 -19.80 -20.39
CA ILE A 665 -9.97 -19.84 -19.36
C ILE A 665 -9.69 -21.26 -18.87
N LEU A 666 -10.74 -22.06 -18.64
CA LEU A 666 -10.62 -23.42 -18.11
C LEU A 666 -10.14 -24.42 -19.16
N MET A 667 -10.69 -24.38 -20.37
CA MET A 667 -10.42 -25.36 -21.42
C MET A 667 -9.21 -24.98 -22.29
N GLN A 668 -8.77 -23.71 -22.22
CA GLN A 668 -7.63 -23.16 -22.95
C GLN A 668 -7.53 -23.66 -24.41
N PRO A 669 -8.60 -23.49 -25.22
CA PRO A 669 -8.58 -23.99 -26.59
C PRO A 669 -7.48 -23.26 -27.37
N PRO A 670 -6.64 -23.98 -28.14
CA PRO A 670 -5.67 -23.34 -29.00
C PRO A 670 -6.41 -22.62 -30.12
N ILE A 671 -6.07 -21.34 -30.31
CA ILE A 671 -6.69 -20.47 -31.31
C ILE A 671 -5.97 -20.72 -32.65
N PRO A 672 -6.70 -20.89 -33.77
CA PRO A 672 -6.06 -21.05 -35.07
C PRO A 672 -5.18 -19.83 -35.38
N VAL A 673 -4.03 -20.08 -36.00
CA VAL A 673 -3.00 -19.06 -36.29
C VAL A 673 -3.53 -17.92 -37.19
N SER A 674 -4.63 -18.14 -37.90
CA SER A 674 -5.32 -17.11 -38.70
C SER A 674 -6.13 -16.11 -37.87
N TRP A 675 -6.48 -16.46 -36.62
CA TRP A 675 -7.25 -15.65 -35.68
C TRP A 675 -6.38 -15.02 -34.60
N THR A 676 -5.11 -15.39 -34.50
CA THR A 676 -4.15 -14.76 -33.59
C THR A 676 -3.71 -13.42 -34.18
N TYR A 677 -4.15 -12.34 -33.58
CA TYR A 677 -3.67 -10.99 -33.88
C TYR A 677 -2.39 -10.75 -33.06
N HIS A 678 -1.25 -10.64 -33.72
CA HIS A 678 0.09 -10.82 -33.13
C HIS A 678 0.61 -9.54 -32.45
N SER A 679 1.03 -9.62 -31.18
CA SER A 679 2.08 -8.77 -30.62
C SER A 679 3.40 -9.56 -30.60
N ASP A 680 4.49 -8.95 -31.09
CA ASP A 680 5.78 -9.61 -31.30
C ASP A 680 6.37 -10.23 -30.02
N LEU A 681 5.94 -9.76 -28.84
CA LEU A 681 6.35 -10.26 -27.53
C LEU A 681 5.97 -11.73 -27.29
N ILE A 682 4.80 -12.16 -27.80
CA ILE A 682 4.27 -13.52 -27.59
C ILE A 682 4.91 -14.52 -28.56
N ARG A 683 5.38 -14.06 -29.73
CA ARG A 683 6.09 -14.89 -30.70
C ARG A 683 7.38 -15.47 -30.10
N PHE A 684 8.14 -14.66 -29.36
CA PHE A 684 9.37 -15.10 -28.69
C PHE A 684 9.10 -16.06 -27.54
N ALA A 685 7.97 -15.92 -26.86
CA ALA A 685 7.59 -16.78 -25.75
C ALA A 685 7.05 -18.16 -26.18
N ARG A 686 6.47 -18.26 -27.38
CA ARG A 686 5.90 -19.52 -27.93
C ARG A 686 6.87 -20.29 -28.82
N GLN A 687 7.89 -19.62 -29.35
CA GLN A 687 8.98 -20.22 -30.12
C GLN A 687 10.25 -20.39 -29.27
N SER A 688 10.14 -20.70 -27.98
CA SER A 688 11.30 -21.27 -27.28
C SER A 688 11.60 -22.62 -27.92
N ALA A 689 12.66 -22.64 -28.73
CA ALA A 689 13.24 -23.82 -29.35
C ALA A 689 13.53 -24.96 -28.33
N ASP A 690 13.52 -24.63 -27.04
CA ASP A 690 13.70 -25.52 -25.92
C ASP A 690 12.61 -26.60 -25.81
N ASP A 691 11.32 -26.30 -26.00
CA ASP A 691 10.26 -27.31 -25.80
C ASP A 691 10.30 -28.44 -26.83
N ILE A 692 10.64 -28.12 -28.08
CA ILE A 692 10.83 -29.10 -29.16
C ILE A 692 12.13 -29.88 -28.95
N SER A 693 13.16 -29.24 -28.38
CA SER A 693 14.46 -29.87 -28.12
C SER A 693 14.46 -30.79 -26.88
N ILE A 694 13.64 -30.49 -25.86
CA ILE A 694 13.58 -31.22 -24.60
C ILE A 694 12.60 -32.40 -24.68
N TYR A 695 11.44 -32.23 -25.36
CA TYR A 695 10.37 -33.23 -25.35
C TYR A 695 10.18 -33.99 -26.67
N GLY A 696 10.95 -33.65 -27.73
CA GLY A 696 10.82 -34.28 -29.04
C GLY A 696 9.49 -33.97 -29.74
N PHE A 697 9.26 -34.62 -30.89
CA PHE A 697 8.07 -34.42 -31.72
C PHE A 697 6.79 -34.80 -30.96
N MET A 698 6.09 -33.82 -30.37
CA MET A 698 4.74 -34.05 -29.85
C MET A 698 3.80 -34.36 -31.01
N ALA A 699 3.21 -35.56 -31.02
CA ALA A 699 2.13 -35.91 -31.95
C ALA A 699 1.03 -34.83 -31.85
N SER A 700 0.67 -34.24 -32.99
CA SER A 700 -0.33 -33.16 -33.05
C SER A 700 -1.68 -33.67 -32.56
N LYS A 701 -2.05 -33.37 -31.31
CA LYS A 701 -3.39 -33.63 -30.80
C LYS A 701 -4.39 -32.81 -31.63
N PRO A 702 -5.52 -33.40 -32.08
CA PRO A 702 -6.56 -32.64 -32.76
C PRO A 702 -7.10 -31.57 -31.81
N THR A 703 -7.06 -30.31 -32.24
CA THR A 703 -7.34 -29.15 -31.39
C THR A 703 -8.81 -28.72 -31.39
N TRP A 704 -9.57 -29.12 -32.41
CA TRP A 704 -10.99 -28.81 -32.62
C TRP A 704 -11.99 -29.46 -31.63
N PRO A 705 -11.73 -30.61 -30.96
CA PRO A 705 -12.70 -31.20 -30.04
C PRO A 705 -13.02 -30.30 -28.84
N SER A 706 -12.03 -29.56 -28.32
CA SER A 706 -12.23 -28.60 -27.21
C SER A 706 -13.26 -27.51 -27.54
N TRP A 707 -13.30 -27.05 -28.80
CA TRP A 707 -14.27 -26.08 -29.30
C TRP A 707 -15.69 -26.64 -29.33
N LEU A 708 -15.85 -27.92 -29.69
CA LEU A 708 -17.15 -28.59 -29.63
C LEU A 708 -17.66 -28.70 -28.20
N LEU A 709 -16.79 -29.02 -27.24
CA LEU A 709 -17.16 -29.09 -25.82
C LEU A 709 -17.64 -27.74 -25.29
N ILE A 710 -16.92 -26.65 -25.63
CA ILE A 710 -17.33 -25.29 -25.24
C ILE A 710 -18.69 -24.95 -25.86
N ALA A 711 -18.90 -25.24 -27.15
CA ALA A 711 -20.17 -24.98 -27.82
C ALA A 711 -21.35 -25.73 -27.17
N VAL A 712 -21.13 -26.99 -26.80
CA VAL A 712 -22.09 -27.84 -26.07
C VAL A 712 -22.48 -27.24 -24.72
N ILE A 713 -21.51 -26.85 -23.90
CA ILE A 713 -21.78 -26.28 -22.57
C ILE A 713 -22.49 -24.92 -22.69
N LEU A 714 -22.17 -24.12 -23.71
CA LEU A 714 -22.86 -22.85 -23.95
C LEU A 714 -24.28 -23.05 -24.45
N LEU A 715 -24.50 -24.05 -25.33
CA LEU A 715 -25.82 -24.40 -25.83
C LEU A 715 -26.73 -24.89 -24.69
N THR A 716 -26.21 -25.70 -23.76
CA THR A 716 -26.96 -26.14 -22.57
C THR A 716 -27.28 -24.99 -21.64
N LEU A 717 -26.33 -24.10 -21.40
CA LEU A 717 -26.57 -22.93 -20.56
C LEU A 717 -27.61 -21.99 -21.21
N ALA A 718 -27.54 -21.78 -22.53
CA ALA A 718 -28.53 -21.01 -23.29
C ALA A 718 -29.94 -21.64 -23.24
N ALA A 719 -30.00 -22.96 -23.26
CA ALA A 719 -31.24 -23.74 -23.13
C ALA A 719 -31.87 -23.60 -21.74
N VAL A 720 -31.10 -23.85 -20.68
CA VAL A 720 -31.56 -23.79 -19.28
C VAL A 720 -31.93 -22.36 -18.89
N THR A 721 -31.17 -21.36 -19.34
CA THR A 721 -31.49 -19.95 -19.12
C THR A 721 -32.67 -19.46 -19.96
N SER A 722 -33.24 -20.29 -20.84
CA SER A 722 -34.35 -19.97 -21.76
C SER A 722 -34.09 -18.76 -22.66
N ILE A 723 -32.85 -18.58 -23.08
CA ILE A 723 -32.50 -17.70 -24.21
C ILE A 723 -33.00 -18.36 -25.49
N ILE A 724 -32.82 -19.67 -25.58
CA ILE A 724 -33.40 -20.51 -26.62
C ILE A 724 -34.73 -21.09 -26.08
N PRO A 725 -35.88 -20.88 -26.74
CA PRO A 725 -37.20 -21.27 -26.22
C PRO A 725 -37.50 -22.78 -26.38
N ILE A 726 -36.62 -23.64 -25.85
CA ILE A 726 -36.74 -25.13 -25.92
C ILE A 726 -37.94 -25.67 -25.12
N LYS A 727 -38.40 -24.91 -24.13
CA LYS A 727 -39.59 -25.27 -23.35
C LYS A 727 -40.87 -25.27 -24.19
N TYR A 728 -40.97 -24.37 -25.18
CA TYR A 728 -42.21 -24.14 -25.92
C TYR A 728 -42.26 -24.85 -27.28
N ILE A 729 -41.10 -25.12 -27.90
CA ILE A 729 -41.02 -25.69 -29.25
C ILE A 729 -40.37 -27.08 -29.18
N VAL A 730 -41.14 -28.12 -29.50
CA VAL A 730 -40.69 -29.53 -29.44
C VAL A 730 -39.65 -29.85 -30.52
N GLU A 731 -39.80 -29.32 -31.74
CA GLU A 731 -38.83 -29.52 -32.82
C GLU A 731 -37.45 -28.95 -32.46
N LEU A 732 -37.42 -27.76 -31.88
CA LEU A 732 -36.19 -27.13 -31.40
C LEU A 732 -35.54 -27.97 -30.29
N ARG A 733 -36.35 -28.61 -29.43
CA ARG A 733 -35.87 -29.53 -28.38
C ARG A 733 -35.23 -30.79 -28.97
N THR A 734 -35.83 -31.39 -30.00
CA THR A 734 -35.25 -32.56 -30.68
C THR A 734 -33.94 -32.22 -31.38
N PHE A 735 -33.89 -31.09 -32.10
CA PHE A 735 -32.66 -30.63 -32.75
C PHE A 735 -31.56 -30.34 -31.73
N TYR A 736 -31.91 -29.67 -30.63
CA TYR A 736 -31.00 -29.39 -29.53
C TYR A 736 -30.43 -30.68 -28.91
N SER A 737 -31.27 -31.65 -28.56
CA SER A 737 -30.81 -32.90 -27.93
C SER A 737 -29.90 -33.70 -28.87
N ILE A 738 -30.24 -33.80 -30.15
CA ILE A 738 -29.40 -34.49 -31.14
C ILE A 738 -28.06 -33.77 -31.31
N ALA A 739 -28.06 -32.44 -31.48
CA ALA A 739 -26.84 -31.66 -31.65
C ALA A 739 -25.89 -31.78 -30.44
N MET A 740 -26.45 -31.78 -29.23
CA MET A 740 -25.73 -31.99 -27.98
C MET A 740 -25.05 -33.36 -27.91
N GLY A 741 -25.80 -34.43 -28.20
CA GLY A 741 -25.27 -35.79 -28.17
C GLY A 741 -24.23 -36.05 -29.25
N VAL A 742 -24.41 -35.50 -30.46
CA VAL A 742 -23.42 -35.60 -31.54
C VAL A 742 -22.11 -34.91 -31.14
N ALA A 743 -22.17 -33.66 -30.66
CA ALA A 743 -20.97 -32.91 -30.32
C ALA A 743 -20.20 -33.49 -29.12
N LEU A 744 -20.90 -33.96 -28.07
CA LEU A 744 -20.28 -34.69 -26.96
C LEU A 744 -19.71 -36.04 -27.39
N GLY A 745 -20.44 -36.79 -28.22
CA GLY A 745 -19.99 -38.06 -28.79
C GLY A 745 -18.70 -37.88 -29.59
N ILE A 746 -18.67 -36.89 -30.48
CA ILE A 746 -17.48 -36.54 -31.26
C ILE A 746 -16.32 -36.15 -30.34
N TYR A 747 -16.55 -35.31 -29.34
CA TYR A 747 -15.51 -34.91 -28.37
C TYR A 747 -14.89 -36.10 -27.64
N ILE A 748 -15.71 -36.95 -27.00
CA ILE A 748 -15.24 -38.12 -26.25
C ILE A 748 -14.49 -39.07 -27.19
N SER A 749 -15.01 -39.25 -28.40
CA SER A 749 -14.43 -40.14 -29.39
C SER A 749 -13.06 -39.65 -29.87
N ALA A 750 -12.88 -38.34 -30.08
CA ALA A 750 -11.62 -37.75 -30.55
C ALA A 750 -10.55 -37.62 -29.45
N GLU A 751 -10.93 -37.36 -28.20
CA GLU A 751 -9.97 -37.17 -27.09
C GLU A 751 -9.46 -38.50 -26.52
N TYR A 752 -10.36 -39.49 -26.37
CA TYR A 752 -10.05 -40.73 -25.65
C TYR A 752 -9.87 -41.96 -26.56
N PHE A 753 -10.39 -41.95 -27.80
CA PHE A 753 -10.46 -43.14 -28.66
C PHE A 753 -9.85 -42.92 -30.06
N LEU A 754 -8.61 -42.45 -30.16
CA LEU A 754 -7.95 -41.96 -31.39
C LEU A 754 -7.80 -42.94 -32.61
N GLN A 755 -8.26 -44.19 -32.57
CA GLN A 755 -7.80 -45.22 -33.54
C GLN A 755 -8.81 -46.19 -34.14
N ALA A 756 -10.13 -46.01 -33.95
CA ALA A 756 -11.15 -46.89 -34.54
C ALA A 756 -12.42 -46.15 -35.01
N ALA A 757 -12.60 -46.04 -36.34
CA ALA A 757 -13.75 -45.38 -36.98
C ALA A 757 -15.11 -45.98 -36.57
N ILE A 758 -15.20 -47.31 -36.48
CA ILE A 758 -16.43 -48.02 -36.10
C ILE A 758 -16.80 -47.70 -34.65
N LEU A 759 -15.80 -47.63 -33.75
CA LEU A 759 -16.02 -47.28 -32.36
C LEU A 759 -16.52 -45.83 -32.19
N HIS A 760 -15.99 -44.88 -32.98
CA HIS A 760 -16.47 -43.50 -32.98
C HIS A 760 -17.97 -43.42 -33.32
N THR A 761 -18.42 -44.12 -34.36
CA THR A 761 -19.85 -44.11 -34.73
C THR A 761 -20.75 -44.65 -33.62
N LEU A 762 -20.31 -45.71 -32.95
CA LEU A 762 -21.05 -46.37 -31.89
C LEU A 762 -21.15 -45.48 -30.63
N ILE A 763 -20.05 -44.82 -30.24
CA ILE A 763 -20.02 -43.85 -29.13
C ILE A 763 -20.87 -42.61 -29.45
N ILE A 764 -20.87 -42.13 -30.70
CA ILE A 764 -21.73 -41.00 -31.09
C ILE A 764 -23.21 -41.38 -30.95
N VAL A 765 -23.61 -42.57 -31.41
CA VAL A 765 -24.99 -43.05 -31.28
C VAL A 765 -25.39 -43.20 -29.81
N THR A 766 -24.53 -43.72 -28.95
CA THR A 766 -24.83 -43.86 -27.51
C THR A 766 -24.99 -42.50 -26.82
N MET A 767 -24.14 -41.52 -27.16
CA MET A 767 -24.24 -40.16 -26.61
C MET A 767 -25.48 -39.42 -27.14
N VAL A 768 -25.86 -39.61 -28.40
CA VAL A 768 -27.13 -39.10 -28.94
C VAL A 768 -28.32 -39.69 -28.18
N CYS A 769 -28.39 -41.02 -28.05
CA CYS A 769 -29.49 -41.67 -27.33
C CYS A 769 -29.58 -41.18 -25.87
N THR A 770 -28.43 -41.05 -25.20
CA THR A 770 -28.34 -40.53 -23.83
C THR A 770 -28.84 -39.10 -23.74
N SER A 771 -28.40 -38.20 -24.63
CA SER A 771 -28.83 -36.80 -24.63
C SER A 771 -30.31 -36.63 -24.95
N VAL A 772 -30.88 -37.43 -25.86
CA VAL A 772 -32.32 -37.44 -26.13
C VAL A 772 -33.08 -37.92 -24.89
N PHE A 773 -32.59 -38.98 -24.23
CA PHE A 773 -33.22 -39.49 -23.03
C PHE A 773 -33.30 -38.40 -21.94
N VAL A 774 -32.17 -37.78 -21.63
CA VAL A 774 -32.02 -36.75 -20.58
C VAL A 774 -32.84 -35.48 -20.86
N VAL A 775 -32.86 -34.99 -22.10
CA VAL A 775 -33.61 -33.77 -22.42
C VAL A 775 -35.12 -34.01 -22.35
N PHE A 776 -35.60 -35.21 -22.74
CA PHE A 776 -37.03 -35.53 -22.75
C PHE A 776 -37.55 -36.08 -21.41
N THR A 777 -36.69 -36.50 -20.49
CA THR A 777 -37.04 -36.75 -19.08
C THR A 777 -37.28 -35.42 -18.35
N HIS A 778 -36.36 -34.46 -18.47
CA HIS A 778 -36.49 -33.15 -17.81
C HIS A 778 -37.59 -32.27 -18.44
N LEU A 779 -37.81 -32.38 -19.75
CA LEU A 779 -38.89 -31.66 -20.46
C LEU A 779 -39.75 -32.65 -21.24
N PRO A 780 -40.81 -33.22 -20.62
CA PRO A 780 -41.65 -34.22 -21.27
C PRO A 780 -42.45 -33.63 -22.46
N SER A 781 -42.80 -34.51 -23.40
CA SER A 781 -43.63 -34.23 -24.57
C SER A 781 -44.69 -35.33 -24.69
N ALA A 782 -45.79 -35.09 -25.40
CA ALA A 782 -46.84 -36.10 -25.61
C ALA A 782 -46.31 -37.39 -26.26
N SER A 783 -45.24 -37.31 -27.06
CA SER A 783 -44.59 -38.47 -27.69
C SER A 783 -43.51 -39.14 -26.82
N SER A 784 -43.01 -38.48 -25.77
CA SER A 784 -41.86 -38.98 -25.02
C SER A 784 -42.19 -40.24 -24.23
N THR A 785 -43.41 -40.35 -23.69
CA THR A 785 -43.85 -41.52 -22.91
C THR A 785 -43.85 -42.83 -23.69
N LYS A 786 -44.02 -42.77 -25.03
CA LYS A 786 -44.00 -43.94 -25.90
C LYS A 786 -42.59 -44.30 -26.37
N ILE A 787 -41.74 -43.30 -26.64
CA ILE A 787 -40.45 -43.48 -27.33
C ILE A 787 -39.30 -43.68 -26.32
N LEU A 788 -39.37 -43.04 -25.16
CA LEU A 788 -38.28 -43.02 -24.17
C LEU A 788 -37.86 -44.43 -23.65
N PRO A 789 -38.78 -45.39 -23.39
CA PRO A 789 -38.39 -46.75 -22.98
C PRO A 789 -37.60 -47.49 -24.07
N TRP A 790 -37.93 -47.27 -25.34
CA TRP A 790 -37.22 -47.85 -26.48
C TRP A 790 -35.82 -47.26 -26.64
N VAL A 791 -35.67 -45.94 -26.41
CA VAL A 791 -34.35 -45.28 -26.39
C VAL A 791 -33.47 -45.82 -25.27
N PHE A 792 -34.03 -46.06 -24.08
CA PHE A 792 -33.29 -46.66 -22.97
C PHE A 792 -32.86 -48.10 -23.27
N ALA A 793 -33.77 -48.92 -23.83
CA ALA A 793 -33.44 -50.28 -24.26
C ALA A 793 -32.30 -50.30 -25.29
N LEU A 794 -32.29 -49.35 -26.22
CA LEU A 794 -31.22 -49.18 -27.20
C LEU A 794 -29.86 -48.84 -26.54
N ILE A 795 -29.84 -47.95 -25.54
CA ILE A 795 -28.60 -47.62 -24.78
C ILE A 795 -28.05 -48.86 -24.07
N VAL A 796 -28.91 -49.64 -23.42
CA VAL A 796 -28.52 -50.88 -22.72
C VAL A 796 -27.99 -51.92 -23.70
N ALA A 797 -28.60 -52.05 -24.89
CA ALA A 797 -28.15 -52.97 -25.92
C ALA A 797 -26.81 -52.57 -26.55
N LEU A 798 -26.51 -51.26 -26.65
CA LEU A 798 -25.27 -50.76 -27.23
C LEU A 798 -24.04 -51.04 -26.34
N PHE A 799 -24.20 -51.17 -25.02
CA PHE A 799 -23.10 -51.43 -24.08
C PHE A 799 -22.30 -52.71 -24.40
N PRO A 800 -22.90 -53.92 -24.40
CA PRO A 800 -22.15 -55.15 -24.69
C PRO A 800 -21.56 -55.15 -26.11
N VAL A 801 -22.24 -54.53 -27.08
CA VAL A 801 -21.75 -54.39 -28.46
C VAL A 801 -20.50 -53.51 -28.50
N THR A 802 -20.52 -52.34 -27.86
CA THR A 802 -19.34 -51.45 -27.78
C THR A 802 -18.14 -52.12 -27.09
N TYR A 803 -18.39 -52.83 -25.99
CA TYR A 803 -17.35 -53.47 -25.18
C TYR A 803 -16.63 -54.63 -25.89
N LEU A 804 -17.38 -55.47 -26.60
CA LEU A 804 -16.82 -56.61 -27.35
C LEU A 804 -16.06 -56.15 -28.60
N LEU A 805 -16.61 -55.16 -29.31
CA LEU A 805 -16.08 -54.70 -30.59
C LEU A 805 -14.76 -53.93 -30.42
N GLU A 806 -14.59 -53.18 -29.32
CA GLU A 806 -13.31 -52.56 -28.96
C GLU A 806 -12.17 -53.58 -28.79
N GLY A 807 -12.47 -54.71 -28.16
CA GLY A 807 -11.52 -55.80 -27.99
C GLY A 807 -11.04 -56.40 -29.30
N GLN A 808 -11.97 -56.66 -30.22
CA GLN A 808 -11.68 -57.32 -31.50
C GLN A 808 -10.91 -56.41 -32.48
N VAL A 809 -11.25 -55.11 -32.53
CA VAL A 809 -10.66 -54.17 -33.52
C VAL A 809 -9.18 -53.89 -33.26
N ARG A 810 -8.74 -53.77 -32.00
CA ARG A 810 -7.32 -53.55 -31.69
C ARG A 810 -6.49 -54.83 -31.83
N ILE A 811 -7.03 -55.98 -31.47
CA ILE A 811 -6.40 -57.29 -31.66
C ILE A 811 -6.18 -57.59 -33.15
N ASN A 812 -7.19 -57.34 -34.00
CA ASN A 812 -7.01 -57.53 -35.45
C ASN A 812 -6.00 -56.55 -36.05
N LYS A 813 -5.93 -55.31 -35.56
CA LYS A 813 -4.96 -54.31 -36.07
C LYS A 813 -3.51 -54.63 -35.65
N SER A 814 -3.30 -55.20 -34.46
CA SER A 814 -1.98 -55.68 -34.04
C SER A 814 -1.53 -56.91 -34.86
N ILE A 815 -2.45 -57.84 -35.14
CA ILE A 815 -2.18 -59.03 -35.97
C ILE A 815 -1.90 -58.65 -37.43
N VAL A 816 -2.59 -57.65 -37.98
CA VAL A 816 -2.35 -57.17 -39.36
C VAL A 816 -1.04 -56.37 -39.46
N GLY A 817 -0.59 -55.71 -38.39
CA GLY A 817 0.73 -55.07 -38.31
C GLY A 817 1.90 -56.07 -38.23
N GLU A 818 1.64 -57.31 -37.79
CA GLU A 818 2.61 -58.40 -37.65
C GLU A 818 3.12 -58.95 -39.01
N ILE A 819 2.50 -58.57 -40.14
CA ILE A 819 2.85 -59.09 -41.48
C ILE A 819 3.93 -58.22 -42.17
N GLY A 820 4.34 -57.09 -41.60
CA GLY A 820 5.34 -56.20 -42.19
C GLY A 820 6.38 -55.67 -41.19
N ILE A 821 7.61 -56.17 -41.34
CA ILE A 821 8.87 -55.70 -40.73
C ILE A 821 9.16 -56.33 -39.36
N GLY A 822 10.17 -57.22 -39.34
CA GLY A 822 10.77 -57.74 -38.12
C GLY A 822 11.86 -56.83 -37.55
N ASP A 823 12.03 -56.89 -36.24
CA ASP A 823 13.30 -56.93 -35.47
C ASP A 823 13.15 -56.27 -34.06
N LEU A 824 13.71 -56.95 -33.06
CA LEU A 824 14.10 -56.59 -31.69
C LEU A 824 13.27 -55.62 -30.78
N GLY A 825 12.03 -55.26 -31.11
CA GLY A 825 11.15 -54.41 -30.25
C GLY A 825 9.77 -55.00 -29.93
N GLU A 826 9.59 -56.31 -30.11
CA GLU A 826 8.28 -56.96 -30.26
C GLU A 826 7.53 -57.24 -28.94
N GLU A 827 8.23 -57.49 -27.83
CA GLU A 827 7.58 -57.82 -26.55
C GLU A 827 7.02 -56.58 -25.84
N ASP A 828 7.76 -55.47 -25.81
CA ASP A 828 7.32 -54.21 -25.20
C ASP A 828 6.12 -53.61 -25.93
N ASN A 829 6.06 -53.74 -27.26
CA ASN A 829 4.91 -53.29 -28.07
C ASN A 829 3.67 -54.17 -27.86
N LYS A 830 3.82 -55.48 -27.66
CA LYS A 830 2.71 -56.40 -27.33
C LYS A 830 2.15 -56.12 -25.95
N VAL A 831 3.00 -55.87 -24.96
CA VAL A 831 2.58 -55.49 -23.61
C VAL A 831 1.91 -54.11 -23.62
N ALA A 832 2.48 -53.13 -24.32
CA ALA A 832 1.89 -51.78 -24.42
C ALA A 832 0.51 -51.79 -25.13
N THR A 833 0.33 -52.62 -26.16
CA THR A 833 -0.96 -52.75 -26.86
C THR A 833 -2.01 -53.47 -26.01
N LEU A 834 -1.63 -54.50 -25.25
CA LEU A 834 -2.52 -55.19 -24.31
C LEU A 834 -2.97 -54.25 -23.18
N LEU A 835 -2.03 -53.51 -22.58
CA LEU A 835 -2.33 -52.48 -21.57
C LEU A 835 -3.22 -51.36 -22.13
N ALA A 836 -3.02 -50.96 -23.39
CA ALA A 836 -3.89 -49.98 -24.04
C ALA A 836 -5.32 -50.51 -24.31
N VAL A 837 -5.48 -51.81 -24.58
CA VAL A 837 -6.80 -52.45 -24.74
C VAL A 837 -7.53 -52.52 -23.39
N GLU A 838 -6.82 -52.91 -22.33
CA GLU A 838 -7.39 -52.98 -20.98
C GLU A 838 -7.74 -51.59 -20.44
N GLY A 839 -6.87 -50.60 -20.66
CA GLY A 839 -7.15 -49.19 -20.36
C GLY A 839 -8.36 -48.63 -21.11
N ALA A 840 -8.54 -49.03 -22.37
CA ALA A 840 -9.67 -48.54 -23.17
C ALA A 840 -11.00 -49.20 -22.75
N ARG A 841 -11.02 -50.51 -22.50
CA ARG A 841 -12.20 -51.24 -21.96
C ARG A 841 -12.65 -50.71 -20.60
N THR A 842 -11.69 -50.43 -19.71
CA THR A 842 -11.99 -49.85 -18.39
C THR A 842 -12.53 -48.43 -18.51
N SER A 843 -12.01 -47.63 -19.45
CA SER A 843 -12.56 -46.30 -19.75
C SER A 843 -13.98 -46.35 -20.31
N LEU A 844 -14.30 -47.32 -21.17
CA LEU A 844 -15.62 -47.52 -21.75
C LEU A 844 -16.62 -48.00 -20.69
N LEU A 845 -16.21 -48.90 -19.79
CA LEU A 845 -17.00 -49.28 -18.62
C LEU A 845 -17.32 -48.06 -17.74
N GLY A 846 -16.31 -47.21 -17.49
CA GLY A 846 -16.46 -45.96 -16.74
C GLY A 846 -17.44 -44.99 -17.39
N LEU A 847 -17.38 -44.83 -18.72
CA LEU A 847 -18.30 -43.97 -19.48
C LEU A 847 -19.77 -44.44 -19.34
N TYR A 848 -20.03 -45.73 -19.55
CA TYR A 848 -21.38 -46.28 -19.42
C TYR A 848 -21.90 -46.23 -17.98
N ALA A 849 -21.04 -46.49 -16.99
CA ALA A 849 -21.39 -46.31 -15.58
C ALA A 849 -21.80 -44.86 -15.28
N ALA A 850 -21.06 -43.87 -15.80
CA ALA A 850 -21.41 -42.45 -15.66
C ALA A 850 -22.75 -42.10 -16.34
N ILE A 851 -23.01 -42.64 -17.53
CA ILE A 851 -24.28 -42.44 -18.25
C ILE A 851 -25.46 -43.00 -17.44
N PHE A 852 -25.36 -44.24 -16.95
CA PHE A 852 -26.43 -44.85 -16.17
C PHE A 852 -26.63 -44.17 -14.81
N MET A 853 -25.56 -43.73 -14.15
CA MET A 853 -25.67 -42.92 -12.93
C MET A 853 -26.38 -41.59 -13.18
N LEU A 854 -26.07 -40.90 -14.28
CA LEU A 854 -26.72 -39.65 -14.66
C LEU A 854 -28.22 -39.85 -14.91
N ILE A 855 -28.58 -40.88 -15.68
CA ILE A 855 -29.97 -41.25 -15.95
C ILE A 855 -30.72 -41.58 -14.64
N ALA A 856 -30.11 -42.38 -13.76
CA ALA A 856 -30.71 -42.76 -12.48
C ALA A 856 -30.92 -41.55 -11.56
N LEU A 857 -29.95 -40.62 -11.52
CA LEU A 857 -30.04 -39.40 -10.72
C LEU A 857 -31.16 -38.49 -11.23
N GLU A 858 -31.28 -38.32 -12.55
CA GLU A 858 -32.30 -37.48 -13.14
C GLU A 858 -33.72 -38.02 -12.91
N ILE A 859 -33.92 -39.34 -13.10
CA ILE A 859 -35.20 -39.99 -12.78
C ILE A 859 -35.55 -39.78 -11.31
N LYS A 860 -34.58 -39.93 -10.41
CA LYS A 860 -34.78 -39.72 -8.97
C LYS A 860 -35.14 -38.27 -8.65
N PHE A 861 -34.47 -37.31 -9.30
CA PHE A 861 -34.72 -35.88 -9.11
C PHE A 861 -36.13 -35.48 -9.55
N GLU A 862 -36.56 -35.92 -10.74
CA GLU A 862 -37.90 -35.63 -11.24
C GLU A 862 -39.00 -36.40 -10.49
N LEU A 863 -38.74 -37.63 -10.05
CA LEU A 863 -39.69 -38.33 -9.20
C LEU A 863 -39.88 -37.59 -7.86
N ALA A 864 -38.79 -37.08 -7.28
CA ALA A 864 -38.85 -36.29 -6.06
C ALA A 864 -39.55 -34.93 -6.26
N SER A 865 -39.36 -34.28 -7.41
CA SER A 865 -40.04 -33.02 -7.78
C SER A 865 -41.56 -33.25 -7.88
N LEU A 866 -41.99 -34.29 -8.60
CA LEU A 866 -43.40 -34.66 -8.77
C LEU A 866 -44.07 -35.09 -7.46
N MET A 867 -43.36 -35.83 -6.60
CA MET A 867 -43.87 -36.19 -5.28
C MET A 867 -44.08 -34.95 -4.40
N ARG A 868 -43.18 -33.97 -4.46
CA ARG A 868 -43.32 -32.70 -3.72
C ARG A 868 -44.51 -31.90 -4.24
N GLU A 869 -44.69 -31.78 -5.54
CA GLU A 869 -45.82 -31.07 -6.15
C GLU A 869 -47.17 -31.70 -5.79
N LYS A 870 -47.27 -33.04 -5.86
CA LYS A 870 -48.47 -33.77 -5.44
C LYS A 870 -48.80 -33.62 -3.96
N VAL A 871 -47.79 -33.52 -3.08
CA VAL A 871 -48.00 -33.26 -1.64
C VAL A 871 -48.53 -31.84 -1.41
N VAL A 872 -48.03 -30.85 -2.16
CA VAL A 872 -48.49 -29.46 -2.09
C VAL A 872 -49.92 -29.31 -2.62
N GLU A 873 -50.26 -29.94 -3.76
CA GLU A 873 -51.63 -29.94 -4.29
C GLU A 873 -52.63 -30.59 -3.32
N ARG A 874 -52.24 -31.71 -2.67
CA ARG A 874 -53.06 -32.35 -1.63
C ARG A 874 -53.24 -31.50 -0.38
N GLY A 875 -52.28 -30.63 -0.07
CA GLY A 875 -52.37 -29.64 1.00
C GLY A 875 -53.27 -28.46 0.66
N GLY A 876 -53.23 -27.97 -0.58
CA GLY A 876 -54.07 -26.86 -1.07
C GLY A 876 -55.56 -27.20 -1.19
N LEU A 877 -55.89 -28.43 -1.59
CA LEU A 877 -57.28 -28.92 -1.66
C LEU A 877 -57.98 -28.99 -0.29
N ARG A 878 -57.22 -29.10 0.82
CA ARG A 878 -57.78 -29.06 2.18
C ARG A 878 -58.15 -27.64 2.66
N HIS A 879 -57.63 -26.58 2.05
CA HIS A 879 -57.99 -25.19 2.38
C HIS A 879 -59.11 -24.61 1.50
N GLY A 880 -59.42 -25.24 0.36
CA GLY A 880 -60.51 -24.80 -0.54
C GLY A 880 -61.91 -25.31 -0.18
N GLN A 881 -62.02 -26.31 0.70
CA GLN A 881 -63.32 -26.91 1.12
C GLN A 881 -63.86 -26.38 2.46
N SER A 882 -63.15 -25.48 3.15
CA SER A 882 -63.61 -24.91 4.44
C SER A 882 -64.26 -23.52 4.34
N GLY A 883 -64.56 -23.03 3.12
CA GLY A 883 -65.07 -21.67 2.87
C GLY A 883 -66.55 -21.53 2.47
N GLN A 884 -67.30 -22.62 2.33
CA GLN A 884 -68.74 -22.60 2.01
C GLN A 884 -69.50 -23.51 2.98
N ASN A 885 -69.65 -23.05 4.22
CA ASN A 885 -70.73 -23.41 5.16
C ASN A 885 -70.53 -22.58 6.43
N SER A 886 -70.90 -21.30 6.39
CA SER A 886 -71.23 -20.50 7.57
C SER A 886 -72.14 -19.33 7.16
N SER A 887 -73.41 -19.67 6.92
CA SER A 887 -74.52 -18.77 7.17
C SER A 887 -75.07 -19.10 8.56
N GLY A 888 -74.88 -18.16 9.49
CA GLY A 888 -75.34 -18.17 10.88
C GLY A 888 -74.95 -16.86 11.51
#